data_AF-A0A9D9GSD9-F1
#
_entry.id   AF-A0A9D9GSD9-F1
#
_cell.length_a   1.000
_cell.length_b   1.000
_cell.length_c   1.000
_cell.angle_alpha   90.00
_cell.angle_beta   90.00
_cell.angle_gamma   90.00
#
_symmetry.space_group_name_H-M   'P 1'
#
loop_
_entity.id
_entity.type
_entity.pdbx_description
1 polymer ?
#
loop_
_entity_poly.entity_id
_entity_poly.type
_entity_poly.pdbx_seq_one_letter_code
_entity_poly.pdbx_strand_id
1 'polypeptide(L)'
;MKKSSKISCLSLLSLLNFAVLTSCESTSNSSDHSSSSITISSPSSSSSSEETQERKYIEIDRLPKTTYDFYDILNLDNLDVSFITEKDGEQTIEHDLDYSLVWDKDKTEVQASVRLNEVGTFKINVVAAGYESASFDITVNKISHFNQSLMLTSTPLKSVYKVGETLDPSGLNIMLHTSYRSSTGQTLQKSETVTSYQLKYNGTDATNYVFLETGRFQINIVCQGYEEELTTYFTVYVNNEKISDPQKYDDPSSVLETDASSISIHITNPNKTSNEDPHGITDKGYYTPEEVNVAHTAYDFGKINSLNWKYAPSSSIEEDQTSQETPILVVPVVVPGFEEQATSKALDVIETCFFGNSNTLPFESLRSYYYKSSHGKLNITGSITDFYYASAYSSFYHSITDISSSNLSDLAEEVVAWTKKTYSNNLTKFDSDKDGLIDAVWMVWIGDISASDGYSSYWPLTNTTQADANISENLDNPVCNNFGWAGENLLETFSEENSPYDAHFLIHETGHILGLNDYYSYNNSGSLTSGYSPLGGIDMMDNNVKDHNPYSKILLGWETPYIVYGNDVTITIPSSLMENACIVIPYDNKEYESENGKIQFNPYDEYLILDLYTNKGLNEMSYDGYGNKEDFDLKSTGGRLYHVDARLAYQRTGSTYVLFTNPDDAFNEEYEKKVLNVISNSEGGSHAEHNYGLPAMYDAYDEIRWISQDNVLVNYQNKPGENSLFTQGDSFSVQSYARQFNNGGFNSNNLCSYSFTITELKLA
;
A
#
# COMPACT_ATOMS: atom_id res chain seq x y z
N MET A 1 -27.50 -15.82 -10.35
CA MET A 1 -27.71 -16.64 -9.13
C MET A 1 -26.63 -17.71 -9.04
N LYS A 2 -25.48 -17.36 -8.47
CA LYS A 2 -24.48 -18.30 -7.93
C LYS A 2 -24.12 -17.72 -6.56
N LYS A 3 -24.43 -18.48 -5.51
CA LYS A 3 -24.14 -18.12 -4.12
C LYS A 3 -22.62 -18.16 -3.92
N SER A 4 -22.04 -17.01 -3.60
CA SER A 4 -20.70 -16.92 -3.00
C SER A 4 -20.81 -17.41 -1.56
N SER A 5 -20.10 -18.47 -1.21
CA SER A 5 -19.92 -18.92 0.17
C SER A 5 -18.73 -18.19 0.75
N LYS A 6 -18.98 -17.15 1.56
CA LYS A 6 -17.99 -16.66 2.54
C LYS A 6 -17.74 -17.79 3.54
N ILE A 7 -16.50 -18.27 3.65
CA ILE A 7 -16.07 -19.28 4.63
C ILE A 7 -15.17 -18.59 5.64
N SER A 8 -15.44 -18.89 6.92
CA SER A 8 -14.77 -18.41 8.13
C SER A 8 -13.29 -18.80 8.21
N CYS A 9 -12.48 -17.90 8.77
CA CYS A 9 -11.12 -18.15 9.23
C CYS A 9 -11.06 -19.33 10.21
N LEU A 10 -10.40 -20.42 9.80
CA LEU A 10 -9.88 -21.45 10.70
C LEU A 10 -8.49 -21.89 10.23
N SER A 11 -7.55 -21.88 11.18
CA SER A 11 -6.16 -22.33 11.17
C SER A 11 -5.84 -23.67 10.45
N LEU A 12 -4.69 -23.77 9.75
CA LEU A 12 -3.53 -24.68 10.01
C LEU A 12 -2.56 -24.86 8.80
N LEU A 13 -1.27 -25.01 9.11
CA LEU A 13 -0.11 -25.33 8.24
C LEU A 13 -0.09 -26.77 7.63
N SER A 14 0.55 -26.93 6.46
CA SER A 14 1.74 -27.80 6.19
C SER A 14 1.77 -28.67 4.89
N LEU A 15 2.96 -28.65 4.24
CA LEU A 15 3.73 -29.75 3.58
C LEU A 15 3.56 -30.17 2.07
N LEU A 16 4.64 -29.84 1.31
CA LEU A 16 5.47 -30.53 0.29
C LEU A 16 5.08 -31.84 -0.47
N ASN A 17 5.51 -31.84 -1.76
CA ASN A 17 6.24 -32.86 -2.57
C ASN A 17 5.51 -33.97 -3.40
N PHE A 18 5.77 -34.05 -4.73
CA PHE A 18 6.74 -34.94 -5.45
C PHE A 18 6.36 -35.29 -6.93
N ALA A 19 7.42 -35.38 -7.79
CA ALA A 19 7.67 -36.23 -9.00
C ALA A 19 6.73 -36.13 -10.25
N VAL A 20 7.15 -35.79 -11.49
CA VAL A 20 8.19 -36.27 -12.46
C VAL A 20 7.90 -37.64 -13.12
N LEU A 21 8.19 -37.70 -14.44
CA LEU A 21 8.39 -38.85 -15.37
C LEU A 21 7.16 -39.33 -16.16
N THR A 22 7.20 -39.81 -17.41
CA THR A 22 7.97 -39.65 -18.66
C THR A 22 7.38 -40.67 -19.65
N SER A 23 7.62 -40.47 -20.96
CA SER A 23 7.75 -41.53 -21.99
C SER A 23 6.44 -42.23 -22.44
N CYS A 24 6.31 -42.89 -23.59
CA CYS A 24 7.26 -43.23 -24.65
C CYS A 24 6.48 -43.58 -25.94
N GLU A 25 7.20 -43.40 -27.05
CA GLU A 25 7.20 -44.01 -28.38
C GLU A 25 6.24 -45.14 -28.84
N SER A 26 6.19 -45.22 -30.18
CA SER A 26 6.27 -46.40 -31.06
C SER A 26 5.01 -46.65 -31.90
N THR A 27 5.01 -47.09 -33.17
CA THR A 27 6.00 -47.39 -34.22
C THR A 27 5.22 -47.87 -35.46
N SER A 28 5.82 -47.77 -36.66
CA SER A 28 5.68 -48.72 -37.81
C SER A 28 4.34 -48.72 -38.60
N ASN A 29 4.22 -49.08 -39.88
CA ASN A 29 5.14 -49.56 -40.93
C ASN A 29 4.36 -49.62 -42.27
N SER A 30 5.09 -49.54 -43.40
CA SER A 30 4.86 -50.26 -44.70
C SER A 30 3.54 -50.06 -45.47
N SER A 31 3.42 -50.18 -46.79
CA SER A 31 4.25 -50.24 -48.01
C SER A 31 3.27 -50.43 -49.20
N ASP A 32 3.80 -50.38 -50.42
CA ASP A 32 3.22 -50.91 -51.69
C ASP A 32 2.32 -49.95 -52.51
N HIS A 33 2.78 -49.44 -53.66
CA HIS A 33 3.03 -50.06 -54.98
C HIS A 33 1.78 -50.29 -55.85
N SER A 34 1.74 -49.60 -57.01
CA SER A 34 1.28 -50.06 -58.35
C SER A 34 0.76 -48.84 -59.13
N SER A 35 1.51 -48.26 -60.08
CA SER A 35 1.68 -48.67 -61.49
C SER A 35 0.51 -48.31 -62.43
N SER A 36 0.83 -47.38 -63.33
CA SER A 36 0.57 -47.41 -64.79
C SER A 36 -0.87 -47.46 -65.34
N SER A 37 -1.18 -46.50 -66.23
CA SER A 37 -1.60 -46.84 -67.60
C SER A 37 -1.54 -45.63 -68.52
N ILE A 38 -0.64 -45.74 -69.50
CA ILE A 38 -0.55 -44.97 -70.74
C ILE A 38 -1.66 -45.44 -71.68
N THR A 39 -2.27 -44.52 -72.44
CA THR A 39 -3.00 -44.88 -73.67
C THR A 39 -2.52 -44.00 -74.81
N ILE A 40 -1.96 -44.66 -75.81
CA ILE A 40 -1.55 -44.14 -77.11
C ILE A 40 -2.72 -44.33 -78.09
N SER A 41 -3.00 -43.32 -78.92
CA SER A 41 -3.71 -43.53 -80.18
C SER A 41 -3.09 -42.64 -81.27
N SER A 42 -2.53 -43.34 -82.26
CA SER A 42 -1.78 -42.86 -83.42
C SER A 42 -2.67 -42.22 -84.51
N PRO A 43 -2.07 -41.53 -85.50
CA PRO A 43 -2.66 -40.38 -86.17
C PRO A 43 -3.29 -40.70 -87.53
N SER A 44 -4.13 -39.78 -87.99
CA SER A 44 -4.59 -39.71 -89.39
C SER A 44 -3.94 -38.53 -90.10
N SER A 45 -3.19 -38.84 -91.14
CA SER A 45 -2.54 -37.94 -92.09
C SER A 45 -3.53 -37.22 -93.01
N SER A 46 -3.33 -35.93 -93.23
CA SER A 46 -3.65 -35.28 -94.51
C SER A 46 -2.80 -34.03 -94.69
N SER A 47 -2.00 -34.05 -95.75
CA SER A 47 -1.09 -33.01 -96.22
C SER A 47 -1.80 -31.75 -96.70
N SER A 48 -1.28 -30.57 -96.34
CA SER A 48 -1.52 -29.33 -97.07
C SER A 48 -0.38 -28.33 -96.83
N SER A 49 0.27 -27.94 -97.93
CA SER A 49 0.94 -26.66 -98.21
C SER A 49 1.87 -26.07 -97.15
N GLU A 50 3.18 -26.17 -97.41
CA GLU A 50 4.24 -25.36 -96.80
C GLU A 50 4.04 -23.86 -97.11
N GLU A 51 3.40 -23.14 -96.19
CA GLU A 51 3.82 -21.80 -95.83
C GLU A 51 4.80 -21.96 -94.67
N THR A 52 6.02 -21.42 -94.80
CA THR A 52 7.00 -21.34 -93.71
C THR A 52 6.42 -20.48 -92.58
N GLN A 53 5.80 -21.13 -91.60
CA GLN A 53 5.30 -20.51 -90.38
C GLN A 53 6.49 -20.23 -89.46
N GLU A 54 6.83 -18.95 -89.32
CA GLU A 54 7.65 -18.47 -88.19
C GLU A 54 6.86 -18.75 -86.91
N ARG A 55 7.36 -19.68 -86.08
CA ARG A 55 6.72 -20.04 -84.82
C ARG A 55 7.47 -19.37 -83.68
N LYS A 56 6.74 -18.61 -82.86
CA LYS A 56 7.27 -17.96 -81.66
C LYS A 56 6.60 -18.55 -80.45
N TYR A 57 7.37 -19.15 -79.54
CA TYR A 57 6.83 -19.74 -78.33
C TYR A 57 7.77 -19.51 -77.14
N ILE A 58 7.20 -19.58 -75.94
CA ILE A 58 7.94 -19.46 -74.69
C ILE A 58 8.28 -20.86 -74.19
N GLU A 59 9.50 -21.06 -73.73
CA GLU A 59 9.94 -22.25 -73.00
C GLU A 59 10.23 -21.86 -71.55
N ILE A 60 9.80 -22.68 -70.59
CA ILE A 60 10.11 -22.47 -69.17
C ILE A 60 11.30 -23.36 -68.83
N ASP A 61 12.48 -22.75 -68.77
CA ASP A 61 13.75 -23.44 -68.53
C ASP A 61 13.87 -23.92 -67.09
N ARG A 62 13.28 -23.17 -66.17
CA ARG A 62 13.24 -23.52 -64.74
C ARG A 62 11.92 -23.11 -64.11
N LEU A 63 11.33 -24.05 -63.39
CA LEU A 63 10.13 -23.81 -62.60
C LEU A 63 10.46 -23.10 -61.28
N PRO A 64 9.62 -22.15 -60.84
CA PRO A 64 9.67 -21.61 -59.49
C PRO A 64 9.18 -22.65 -58.47
N LYS A 65 9.05 -22.29 -57.19
CA LYS A 65 8.37 -23.14 -56.21
C LYS A 65 6.95 -23.42 -56.72
N THR A 66 6.56 -24.69 -56.84
CA THR A 66 5.25 -25.11 -57.39
C THR A 66 4.31 -25.69 -56.35
N THR A 67 4.76 -25.94 -55.12
CA THR A 67 3.89 -26.46 -54.04
C THR A 67 3.92 -25.52 -52.85
N TYR A 68 2.74 -25.13 -52.39
CA TYR A 68 2.51 -24.15 -51.34
C TYR A 68 1.55 -24.72 -50.31
N ASP A 69 1.65 -24.26 -49.06
CA ASP A 69 0.57 -24.42 -48.09
C ASP A 69 -0.36 -23.20 -48.16
N PHE A 70 -1.63 -23.38 -47.77
CA PHE A 70 -2.59 -22.28 -47.64
C PHE A 70 -1.99 -21.12 -46.81
N TYR A 71 -2.18 -19.88 -47.28
CA TYR A 71 -1.56 -18.63 -46.81
C TYR A 71 -0.06 -18.42 -47.08
N ASP A 72 0.61 -19.31 -47.81
CA ASP A 72 1.94 -18.99 -48.36
C ASP A 72 1.86 -17.79 -49.32
N ILE A 73 2.96 -17.03 -49.36
CA ILE A 73 3.20 -16.03 -50.41
C ILE A 73 3.78 -16.76 -51.62
N LEU A 74 3.22 -16.49 -52.80
CA LEU A 74 3.76 -16.99 -54.06
C LEU A 74 5.20 -16.51 -54.25
N ASN A 75 6.15 -17.44 -54.48
CA ASN A 75 7.54 -17.11 -54.72
C ASN A 75 7.92 -17.54 -56.14
N LEU A 76 8.36 -16.56 -56.95
CA LEU A 76 8.69 -16.74 -58.36
C LEU A 76 10.19 -16.58 -58.65
N ASP A 77 11.04 -16.47 -57.64
CA ASP A 77 12.46 -16.07 -57.76
C ASP A 77 13.30 -17.00 -58.65
N ASN A 78 12.84 -18.23 -58.88
CA ASN A 78 13.52 -19.25 -59.69
C ASN A 78 12.85 -19.52 -61.05
N LEU A 79 11.85 -18.71 -61.44
CA LEU A 79 11.26 -18.81 -62.77
C LEU A 79 12.26 -18.28 -63.80
N ASP A 80 12.63 -19.14 -64.74
CA ASP A 80 13.52 -18.82 -65.86
C ASP A 80 12.83 -19.19 -67.16
N VAL A 81 12.82 -18.26 -68.12
CA VAL A 81 12.06 -18.40 -69.37
C VAL A 81 12.91 -17.99 -70.57
N SER A 82 12.77 -18.79 -71.63
CA SER A 82 13.38 -18.57 -72.94
C SER A 82 12.30 -18.24 -73.96
N PHE A 83 12.59 -17.31 -74.84
CA PHE A 83 11.74 -16.92 -75.95
C PHE A 83 12.34 -17.46 -77.23
N ILE A 84 11.67 -18.44 -77.84
CA ILE A 84 12.19 -19.16 -79.01
C ILE A 84 11.44 -18.72 -80.24
N THR A 85 12.17 -18.20 -81.23
CA THR A 85 11.68 -18.02 -82.59
C THR A 85 12.28 -19.10 -83.48
N GLU A 86 11.43 -19.96 -84.01
CA GLU A 86 11.79 -21.02 -84.95
C GLU A 86 11.35 -20.64 -86.36
N LYS A 87 12.32 -20.56 -87.27
CA LYS A 87 12.11 -20.21 -88.68
C LYS A 87 13.07 -21.01 -89.54
N ASP A 88 12.54 -21.72 -90.54
CA ASP A 88 13.32 -22.50 -91.51
C ASP A 88 14.26 -23.55 -90.88
N GLY A 89 13.93 -24.07 -89.68
CA GLY A 89 14.72 -25.05 -88.95
C GLY A 89 15.88 -24.48 -88.11
N GLU A 90 16.04 -23.15 -88.07
CA GLU A 90 16.95 -22.45 -87.16
C GLU A 90 16.17 -21.87 -85.97
N GLN A 91 16.72 -22.02 -84.76
CA GLN A 91 16.15 -21.49 -83.52
C GLN A 91 16.99 -20.33 -83.01
N THR A 92 16.33 -19.19 -82.74
CA THR A 92 16.91 -18.07 -82.00
C THR A 92 16.28 -18.03 -80.61
N ILE A 93 17.12 -17.97 -79.58
CA ILE A 93 16.70 -17.95 -78.17
C ILE A 93 17.04 -16.57 -77.58
N GLU A 94 16.06 -15.91 -77.00
CA GLU A 94 16.20 -14.66 -76.24
C GLU A 94 15.79 -14.89 -74.78
N HIS A 95 16.46 -14.24 -73.82
CA HIS A 95 16.18 -14.36 -72.38
C HIS A 95 15.72 -13.03 -71.73
N ASP A 96 15.92 -11.89 -72.40
CA ASP A 96 15.70 -10.55 -71.84
C ASP A 96 14.44 -9.85 -72.41
N LEU A 97 13.41 -10.60 -72.79
CA LEU A 97 12.13 -10.03 -73.24
C LEU A 97 11.17 -9.81 -72.07
N ASP A 98 10.44 -8.69 -72.13
CA ASP A 98 9.37 -8.40 -71.17
C ASP A 98 8.23 -9.42 -71.32
N TYR A 99 7.83 -10.03 -70.21
CA TYR A 99 6.68 -10.91 -70.13
C TYR A 99 5.81 -10.58 -68.92
N SER A 100 4.54 -10.95 -69.00
CA SER A 100 3.60 -10.89 -67.90
C SER A 100 3.19 -12.29 -67.48
N LEU A 101 2.95 -12.46 -66.18
CA LEU A 101 2.37 -13.67 -65.64
C LEU A 101 0.89 -13.43 -65.42
N VAL A 102 0.02 -14.33 -65.91
CA VAL A 102 -1.43 -14.19 -65.75
C VAL A 102 -2.06 -15.47 -65.22
N TRP A 103 -3.01 -15.33 -64.29
CA TRP A 103 -3.81 -16.43 -63.80
C TRP A 103 -4.68 -16.99 -64.92
N ASP A 104 -4.69 -18.31 -65.10
CA ASP A 104 -5.47 -18.92 -66.17
C ASP A 104 -6.99 -18.75 -65.99
N LYS A 105 -7.45 -18.76 -64.74
CA LYS A 105 -8.85 -18.73 -64.33
C LYS A 105 -9.59 -17.48 -64.80
N ASP A 106 -8.96 -16.31 -64.68
CA ASP A 106 -9.59 -15.00 -64.92
C ASP A 106 -8.76 -14.06 -65.80
N LYS A 107 -7.58 -14.51 -66.24
CA LYS A 107 -6.65 -13.76 -67.09
C LYS A 107 -6.14 -12.46 -66.44
N THR A 108 -6.21 -12.36 -65.12
CA THR A 108 -5.64 -11.24 -64.37
C THR A 108 -4.14 -11.44 -64.14
N GLU A 109 -3.40 -10.35 -63.99
CA GLU A 109 -1.95 -10.39 -63.78
C GLU A 109 -1.59 -10.94 -62.39
N VAL A 110 -0.57 -11.79 -62.33
CA VAL A 110 -0.03 -12.38 -61.10
C VAL A 110 0.96 -11.40 -60.48
N GLN A 111 0.66 -10.95 -59.27
CA GLN A 111 1.57 -10.11 -58.49
C GLN A 111 2.61 -10.98 -57.77
N ALA A 112 3.89 -10.57 -57.80
CA ALA A 112 5.04 -11.33 -57.28
C ALA A 112 5.04 -11.57 -55.75
N SER A 113 4.00 -11.19 -55.02
CA SER A 113 3.85 -11.40 -53.57
C SER A 113 2.39 -11.64 -53.16
N VAL A 114 1.59 -12.24 -54.05
CA VAL A 114 0.20 -12.59 -53.72
C VAL A 114 0.14 -13.71 -52.69
N ARG A 115 -0.73 -13.55 -51.69
CA ARG A 115 -0.99 -14.55 -50.65
C ARG A 115 -2.02 -15.55 -51.15
N LEU A 116 -1.70 -16.83 -51.10
CA LEU A 116 -2.52 -17.91 -51.64
C LEU A 116 -3.60 -18.32 -50.64
N ASN A 117 -4.87 -18.13 -50.98
CA ASN A 117 -6.02 -18.31 -50.08
C ASN A 117 -7.12 -19.21 -50.67
N GLU A 118 -6.81 -19.97 -51.72
CA GLU A 118 -7.69 -20.98 -52.31
C GLU A 118 -6.93 -22.31 -52.38
N VAL A 119 -7.51 -23.39 -51.88
CA VAL A 119 -6.91 -24.74 -51.94
C VAL A 119 -7.17 -25.33 -53.32
N GLY A 120 -6.14 -25.83 -53.99
CA GLY A 120 -6.30 -26.42 -55.33
C GLY A 120 -5.02 -26.39 -56.15
N THR A 121 -5.15 -26.71 -57.44
CA THR A 121 -4.08 -26.54 -58.43
C THR A 121 -4.46 -25.41 -59.36
N PHE A 122 -3.57 -24.43 -59.52
CA PHE A 122 -3.79 -23.20 -60.27
C PHE A 122 -2.75 -23.09 -61.39
N LYS A 123 -3.19 -22.75 -62.58
CA LYS A 123 -2.34 -22.57 -63.75
C LYS A 123 -1.96 -21.10 -63.90
N ILE A 124 -0.67 -20.82 -64.06
CA ILE A 124 -0.11 -19.51 -64.38
C ILE A 124 0.42 -19.56 -65.82
N ASN A 125 -0.02 -18.61 -66.65
CA ASN A 125 0.46 -18.46 -68.01
C ASN A 125 1.55 -17.39 -68.07
N VAL A 126 2.64 -17.68 -68.77
CA VAL A 126 3.68 -16.72 -69.17
C VAL A 126 3.28 -16.18 -70.54
N VAL A 127 3.09 -14.86 -70.63
CA VAL A 127 2.59 -14.21 -71.85
C VAL A 127 3.56 -13.10 -72.27
N ALA A 128 4.00 -13.14 -73.51
CA ALA A 128 4.76 -12.07 -74.15
C ALA A 128 4.15 -11.74 -75.51
N ALA A 129 4.22 -10.46 -75.89
CA ALA A 129 3.60 -9.98 -77.13
C ALA A 129 4.18 -10.71 -78.36
N GLY A 130 3.33 -11.39 -79.12
CA GLY A 130 3.73 -12.09 -80.35
C GLY A 130 4.30 -13.49 -80.15
N TYR A 131 4.28 -14.05 -78.93
CA TYR A 131 4.69 -15.42 -78.62
C TYR A 131 3.50 -16.28 -78.15
N GLU A 132 3.50 -17.57 -78.50
CA GLU A 132 2.64 -18.58 -77.87
C GLU A 132 2.98 -18.70 -76.39
N SER A 133 1.96 -18.56 -75.52
CA SER A 133 2.15 -18.58 -74.07
C SER A 133 2.58 -19.95 -73.56
N ALA A 134 3.52 -19.98 -72.61
CA ALA A 134 3.80 -21.16 -71.80
C ALA A 134 2.94 -21.15 -70.53
N SER A 135 2.80 -22.29 -69.86
CA SER A 135 2.12 -22.34 -68.56
C SER A 135 2.75 -23.37 -67.64
N PHE A 136 2.60 -23.13 -66.34
CA PHE A 136 2.95 -24.08 -65.29
C PHE A 136 1.87 -24.06 -64.21
N ASP A 137 1.84 -25.13 -63.43
CA ASP A 137 0.86 -25.31 -62.36
C ASP A 137 1.52 -25.10 -61.00
N ILE A 138 0.80 -24.46 -60.08
CA ILE A 138 1.10 -24.43 -58.65
C ILE A 138 0.01 -25.19 -57.88
N THR A 139 0.38 -25.90 -56.83
CA THR A 139 -0.55 -26.60 -55.93
C THR A 139 -0.53 -25.94 -54.57
N VAL A 140 -1.70 -25.56 -54.05
CA VAL A 140 -1.90 -25.03 -52.71
C VAL A 140 -2.59 -26.09 -51.85
N ASN A 141 -1.87 -26.59 -50.86
CA ASN A 141 -2.35 -27.64 -49.98
C ASN A 141 -3.14 -27.07 -48.80
N LYS A 142 -4.14 -27.83 -48.36
CA LYS A 142 -4.91 -27.52 -47.15
C LYS A 142 -4.02 -27.62 -45.91
N ILE A 143 -4.16 -26.64 -45.02
CA ILE A 143 -3.54 -26.63 -43.68
C ILE A 143 -4.56 -27.03 -42.60
N SER A 144 -4.09 -27.35 -41.40
CA SER A 144 -4.94 -27.57 -40.22
C SER A 144 -4.34 -26.91 -38.97
N HIS A 145 -5.12 -26.79 -37.88
CA HIS A 145 -4.67 -26.18 -36.62
C HIS A 145 -4.09 -24.76 -36.80
N PHE A 146 -4.72 -23.96 -37.67
CA PHE A 146 -4.32 -22.57 -37.92
C PHE A 146 -4.64 -21.70 -36.69
N ASN A 147 -3.68 -20.89 -36.28
CA ASN A 147 -3.80 -19.89 -35.23
C ASN A 147 -2.96 -18.67 -35.63
N GLN A 148 -3.52 -17.47 -35.45
CA GLN A 148 -2.82 -16.22 -35.67
C GLN A 148 -3.00 -15.28 -34.49
N SER A 149 -1.91 -14.65 -34.05
CA SER A 149 -1.92 -13.74 -32.89
C SER A 149 -0.95 -12.58 -33.10
N LEU A 150 -1.27 -11.42 -32.52
CA LEU A 150 -0.35 -10.29 -32.43
C LEU A 150 0.55 -10.43 -31.21
N MET A 151 1.85 -10.18 -31.39
CA MET A 151 2.84 -10.15 -30.32
C MET A 151 3.53 -8.78 -30.31
N LEU A 152 3.56 -8.13 -29.14
CA LEU A 152 4.38 -6.94 -28.94
C LEU A 152 5.83 -7.37 -28.74
N THR A 153 6.71 -6.82 -29.56
CA THR A 153 8.17 -7.01 -29.41
C THR A 153 8.81 -5.83 -28.68
N SER A 154 8.16 -4.67 -28.68
CA SER A 154 8.42 -3.56 -27.78
C SER A 154 7.16 -2.73 -27.59
N THR A 155 6.97 -2.17 -26.40
CA THR A 155 5.95 -1.14 -26.10
C THR A 155 6.44 0.25 -26.53
N PRO A 156 5.58 1.28 -26.53
CA PRO A 156 6.05 2.65 -26.74
C PRO A 156 7.15 3.06 -25.75
N LEU A 157 8.04 3.94 -26.18
CA LEU A 157 9.12 4.48 -25.33
C LEU A 157 8.58 5.32 -24.17
N LYS A 158 7.41 5.95 -24.37
CA LYS A 158 6.71 6.73 -23.34
C LYS A 158 5.50 5.94 -22.86
N SER A 159 5.57 5.46 -21.63
CA SER A 159 4.49 4.74 -20.92
C SER A 159 3.79 5.59 -19.86
N VAL A 160 4.33 6.76 -19.52
CA VAL A 160 3.82 7.65 -18.47
C VAL A 160 3.57 9.04 -19.07
N TYR A 161 2.39 9.59 -18.79
CA TYR A 161 1.89 10.84 -19.34
C TYR A 161 1.35 11.75 -18.22
N LYS A 162 1.18 13.02 -18.55
CA LYS A 162 0.41 13.99 -17.76
C LYS A 162 -0.94 14.27 -18.41
N VAL A 163 -1.94 14.63 -17.61
CA VAL A 163 -3.22 15.15 -18.14
C VAL A 163 -2.95 16.30 -19.12
N GLY A 164 -3.58 16.24 -20.29
CA GLY A 164 -3.39 17.17 -21.41
C GLY A 164 -2.33 16.73 -22.42
N GLU A 165 -1.53 15.70 -22.15
CA GLU A 165 -0.57 15.18 -23.12
C GLU A 165 -1.24 14.27 -24.17
N THR A 166 -0.63 14.23 -25.36
CA THR A 166 -1.07 13.37 -26.47
C THR A 166 -0.31 12.04 -26.44
N LEU A 167 -0.99 10.93 -26.74
CA LEU A 167 -0.38 9.61 -26.90
C LEU A 167 0.76 9.64 -27.92
N ASP A 168 1.93 9.13 -27.53
CA ASP A 168 3.08 8.95 -28.40
C ASP A 168 3.39 7.45 -28.54
N PRO A 169 3.01 6.80 -29.65
CA PRO A 169 3.25 5.38 -29.87
C PRO A 169 4.68 5.07 -30.36
N SER A 170 5.58 6.05 -30.40
CA SER A 170 6.95 5.87 -30.90
C SER A 170 7.67 4.74 -30.16
N GLY A 171 8.32 3.86 -30.93
CA GLY A 171 9.03 2.68 -30.44
C GLY A 171 8.17 1.43 -30.27
N LEU A 172 6.85 1.50 -30.50
CA LEU A 172 5.99 0.31 -30.56
C LEU A 172 6.37 -0.57 -31.76
N ASN A 173 6.65 -1.86 -31.51
CA ASN A 173 6.91 -2.85 -32.55
C ASN A 173 6.01 -4.08 -32.36
N ILE A 174 5.31 -4.47 -33.42
CA ILE A 174 4.32 -5.54 -33.40
C ILE A 174 4.67 -6.58 -34.46
N MET A 175 4.55 -7.85 -34.10
CA MET A 175 4.68 -8.98 -35.02
C MET A 175 3.37 -9.76 -35.11
N LEU A 176 3.04 -10.20 -36.31
CA LEU A 176 1.98 -11.15 -36.60
C LEU A 176 2.57 -12.55 -36.54
N HIS A 177 2.24 -13.31 -35.50
CA HIS A 177 2.66 -14.70 -35.36
C HIS A 177 1.58 -15.62 -35.94
N THR A 178 1.98 -16.52 -36.83
CA THR A 178 1.09 -17.50 -37.46
C THR A 178 1.62 -18.91 -37.22
N SER A 179 0.78 -19.79 -36.69
CA SER A 179 1.09 -21.20 -36.46
C SER A 179 0.07 -22.08 -37.18
N TYR A 180 0.54 -23.12 -37.88
CA TYR A 180 -0.33 -24.09 -38.54
C TYR A 180 0.37 -25.44 -38.72
N ARG A 181 -0.41 -26.48 -39.00
CA ARG A 181 0.09 -27.80 -39.36
C ARG A 181 -0.02 -27.98 -40.87
N SER A 182 1.12 -28.19 -41.51
CA SER A 182 1.24 -28.40 -42.95
C SER A 182 0.53 -29.68 -43.41
N SER A 183 0.39 -29.80 -44.73
CA SER A 183 -0.11 -31.01 -45.38
C SER A 183 0.76 -32.27 -45.14
N THR A 184 2.04 -32.09 -44.80
CA THR A 184 2.97 -33.16 -44.42
C THR A 184 2.90 -33.53 -42.93
N GLY A 185 2.03 -32.86 -42.16
CA GLY A 185 1.83 -33.10 -40.74
C GLY A 185 2.82 -32.40 -39.82
N GLN A 186 3.68 -31.52 -40.35
CA GLN A 186 4.65 -30.73 -39.59
C GLN A 186 4.00 -29.45 -39.04
N THR A 187 4.29 -29.10 -37.79
CA THR A 187 3.93 -27.79 -37.24
C THR A 187 4.91 -26.72 -37.73
N LEU A 188 4.40 -25.68 -38.36
CA LEU A 188 5.15 -24.54 -38.88
C LEU A 188 4.73 -23.27 -38.15
N GLN A 189 5.70 -22.41 -37.85
CA GLN A 189 5.50 -21.09 -37.28
C GLN A 189 6.15 -20.04 -38.16
N LYS A 190 5.47 -18.92 -38.37
CA LYS A 190 5.94 -17.77 -39.14
C LYS A 190 5.70 -16.50 -38.33
N SER A 191 6.55 -15.51 -38.51
CA SER A 191 6.36 -14.20 -37.90
C SER A 191 6.69 -13.10 -38.90
N GLU A 192 5.78 -12.16 -39.05
CA GLU A 192 5.86 -11.05 -40.01
C GLU A 192 5.71 -9.73 -39.24
N THR A 193 6.48 -8.70 -39.59
CA THR A 193 6.33 -7.36 -38.99
C THR A 193 5.02 -6.73 -39.42
N VAL A 194 4.27 -6.17 -38.47
CA VAL A 194 3.04 -5.42 -38.75
C VAL A 194 3.37 -3.95 -38.93
N THR A 195 3.15 -3.43 -40.14
CA THR A 195 3.40 -2.01 -40.49
C THR A 195 2.12 -1.19 -40.62
N SER A 196 0.95 -1.84 -40.66
CA SER A 196 -0.35 -1.20 -40.75
C SER A 196 -1.26 -1.71 -39.63
N TYR A 197 -1.59 -0.83 -38.69
CA TYR A 197 -2.48 -1.09 -37.56
C TYR A 197 -3.21 0.18 -37.18
N GLN A 198 -4.29 0.04 -36.42
CA GLN A 198 -5.02 1.14 -35.80
C GLN A 198 -4.81 1.10 -34.29
N LEU A 199 -4.65 2.25 -33.67
CA LEU A 199 -4.70 2.39 -32.22
C LEU A 199 -6.13 2.77 -31.83
N LYS A 200 -6.69 2.09 -30.83
CA LYS A 200 -8.04 2.37 -30.34
C LYS A 200 -8.09 2.45 -28.81
N TYR A 201 -8.78 3.46 -28.30
CA TYR A 201 -9.16 3.58 -26.89
C TYR A 201 -10.69 3.62 -26.80
N ASN A 202 -11.28 2.75 -25.97
CA ASN A 202 -12.74 2.57 -25.88
C ASN A 202 -13.46 2.45 -27.24
N GLY A 203 -12.84 1.73 -28.18
CA GLY A 203 -13.36 1.50 -29.53
C GLY A 203 -13.18 2.66 -30.52
N THR A 204 -12.62 3.79 -30.12
CA THR A 204 -12.40 4.99 -30.95
C THR A 204 -10.92 5.13 -31.32
N ASP A 205 -10.61 5.71 -32.49
CA ASP A 205 -9.23 5.99 -32.92
C ASP A 205 -8.44 6.78 -31.86
N ALA A 206 -7.28 6.26 -31.48
CA ALA A 206 -6.41 6.81 -30.45
C ALA A 206 -5.12 7.44 -30.98
N THR A 207 -4.91 7.51 -32.30
CA THR A 207 -3.64 7.93 -32.90
C THR A 207 -3.16 9.31 -32.44
N ASN A 208 -4.08 10.23 -32.13
CA ASN A 208 -3.78 11.55 -31.54
C ASN A 208 -4.62 11.78 -30.27
N TYR A 209 -4.83 10.72 -29.48
CA TYR A 209 -5.63 10.81 -28.27
C TYR A 209 -4.95 11.72 -27.24
N VAL A 210 -5.70 12.66 -26.68
CA VAL A 210 -5.26 13.52 -25.58
C VAL A 210 -5.87 12.98 -24.29
N PHE A 211 -5.02 12.68 -23.31
CA PHE A 211 -5.49 12.20 -22.01
C PHE A 211 -6.10 13.34 -21.21
N LEU A 212 -7.35 13.18 -20.77
CA LEU A 212 -8.10 14.23 -20.05
C LEU A 212 -8.32 13.92 -18.57
N GLU A 213 -8.00 12.71 -18.15
CA GLU A 213 -8.17 12.21 -16.78
C GLU A 213 -6.94 11.36 -16.40
N THR A 214 -6.74 11.16 -15.10
CA THR A 214 -5.64 10.34 -14.57
C THR A 214 -6.01 8.87 -14.52
N GLY A 215 -5.00 8.01 -14.34
CA GLY A 215 -5.16 6.58 -14.18
C GLY A 215 -4.52 5.75 -15.29
N ARG A 216 -4.99 4.51 -15.41
CA ARG A 216 -4.44 3.51 -16.33
C ARG A 216 -5.28 3.42 -17.59
N PHE A 217 -4.63 3.53 -18.75
CA PHE A 217 -5.28 3.48 -20.06
C PHE A 217 -4.77 2.29 -20.86
N GLN A 218 -5.69 1.44 -21.31
CA GLN A 218 -5.39 0.34 -22.23
C GLN A 218 -5.61 0.79 -23.68
N ILE A 219 -4.51 0.92 -24.43
CA ILE A 219 -4.57 1.28 -25.86
C ILE A 219 -4.54 -0.02 -26.67
N ASN A 220 -5.66 -0.30 -27.33
CA ASN A 220 -5.81 -1.48 -28.17
C ASN A 220 -5.15 -1.24 -29.53
N ILE A 221 -4.36 -2.21 -29.97
CA ILE A 221 -3.79 -2.30 -31.30
C ILE A 221 -4.67 -3.24 -32.10
N VAL A 222 -5.24 -2.74 -33.19
CA VAL A 222 -6.13 -3.49 -34.06
C VAL A 222 -5.48 -3.64 -35.43
N CYS A 223 -5.37 -4.87 -35.92
CA CYS A 223 -4.79 -5.18 -37.22
C CYS A 223 -5.61 -6.27 -37.91
N GLN A 224 -5.71 -6.20 -39.24
CA GLN A 224 -6.36 -7.24 -40.02
C GLN A 224 -5.42 -8.45 -40.17
N GLY A 225 -5.78 -9.57 -39.55
CA GLY A 225 -5.17 -10.87 -39.78
C GLY A 225 -5.66 -11.52 -41.09
N TYR A 226 -5.23 -12.75 -41.35
CA TYR A 226 -5.54 -13.44 -42.62
C TYR A 226 -7.02 -13.80 -42.76
N GLU A 227 -7.70 -14.15 -41.66
CA GLU A 227 -9.12 -14.51 -41.65
C GLU A 227 -9.98 -13.48 -40.91
N GLU A 228 -9.43 -12.86 -39.87
CA GLU A 228 -10.19 -12.03 -38.93
C GLU A 228 -9.37 -10.83 -38.44
N GLU A 229 -10.07 -9.88 -37.81
CA GLU A 229 -9.42 -8.77 -37.10
C GLU A 229 -8.78 -9.30 -35.82
N LEU A 230 -7.51 -8.98 -35.61
CA LEU A 230 -6.75 -9.33 -34.42
C LEU A 230 -6.54 -8.10 -33.56
N THR A 231 -6.67 -8.29 -32.25
CA THR A 231 -6.46 -7.23 -31.27
C THR A 231 -5.43 -7.65 -30.23
N THR A 232 -4.57 -6.71 -29.85
CA THR A 232 -3.70 -6.78 -28.66
C THR A 232 -3.68 -5.40 -28.02
N TYR A 233 -2.90 -5.15 -26.98
CA TYR A 233 -2.84 -3.84 -26.34
C TYR A 233 -1.50 -3.54 -25.69
N PHE A 234 -1.28 -2.27 -25.38
CA PHE A 234 -0.31 -1.84 -24.38
C PHE A 234 -0.99 -0.91 -23.37
N THR A 235 -0.34 -0.70 -22.23
CA THR A 235 -0.84 0.15 -21.16
C THR A 235 -0.01 1.42 -21.06
N VAL A 236 -0.67 2.53 -20.76
CA VAL A 236 -0.04 3.79 -20.37
C VAL A 236 -0.67 4.31 -19.08
N TYR A 237 0.08 5.11 -18.34
CA TYR A 237 -0.32 5.68 -17.05
C TYR A 237 -0.33 7.20 -17.15
N VAL A 238 -1.37 7.84 -16.62
CA VAL A 238 -1.55 9.29 -16.69
C VAL A 238 -1.68 9.86 -15.29
N ASN A 239 -0.85 10.84 -14.95
CA ASN A 239 -0.90 11.54 -13.67
C ASN A 239 -1.28 13.02 -13.86
N ASN A 240 -1.70 13.66 -12.78
CA ASN A 240 -1.87 15.10 -12.74
C ASN A 240 -0.52 15.82 -12.86
N GLU A 241 -0.54 17.05 -13.34
CA GLU A 241 0.69 17.85 -13.44
C GLU A 241 1.22 18.27 -12.06
N LYS A 242 0.32 18.48 -11.11
CA LYS A 242 0.60 18.93 -9.75
C LYS A 242 -0.25 18.15 -8.77
N ILE A 243 0.31 17.90 -7.60
CA ILE A 243 -0.45 17.48 -6.42
C ILE A 243 -1.06 18.73 -5.79
N SER A 244 -2.29 18.62 -5.29
CA SER A 244 -2.93 19.68 -4.50
C SER A 244 -2.05 20.08 -3.32
N ASP A 245 -2.20 21.33 -2.86
CA ASP A 245 -1.64 21.71 -1.56
C ASP A 245 -2.42 21.01 -0.45
N PRO A 246 -1.77 20.71 0.71
CA PRO A 246 -2.45 20.15 1.86
C PRO A 246 -3.73 20.91 2.15
N GLN A 247 -4.86 20.23 2.00
CA GLN A 247 -6.15 20.88 2.11
C GLN A 247 -6.50 21.07 3.58
N LYS A 248 -6.98 22.27 3.92
CA LYS A 248 -7.71 22.49 5.16
C LYS A 248 -9.15 22.08 4.93
N TYR A 249 -9.55 20.97 5.54
CA TYR A 249 -10.90 20.45 5.40
C TYR A 249 -11.82 21.22 6.36
N ASP A 250 -12.84 21.89 5.81
CA ASP A 250 -13.94 22.46 6.59
C ASP A 250 -14.93 21.34 6.89
N ASP A 251 -14.70 20.63 7.99
CA ASP A 251 -15.58 19.55 8.42
C ASP A 251 -16.53 20.01 9.53
N PRO A 252 -17.83 20.23 9.22
CA PRO A 252 -18.80 20.62 10.23
C PRO A 252 -19.08 19.51 11.26
N SER A 253 -18.56 18.28 11.07
CA SER A 253 -18.64 17.18 12.04
C SER A 253 -17.53 17.21 13.10
N SER A 254 -16.47 17.99 12.86
CA SER A 254 -15.36 18.23 13.79
C SER A 254 -15.76 19.25 14.88
N VAL A 255 -16.86 19.00 15.58
CA VAL A 255 -17.30 19.83 16.72
C VAL A 255 -16.68 19.26 17.99
N LEU A 256 -15.98 20.11 18.74
CA LEU A 256 -15.49 19.74 20.07
C LEU A 256 -16.69 19.54 20.99
N GLU A 257 -16.79 18.34 21.53
CA GLU A 257 -17.84 17.99 22.47
C GLU A 257 -17.59 18.65 23.82
N THR A 258 -18.67 18.85 24.58
CA THR A 258 -18.59 19.42 25.92
C THR A 258 -19.33 18.55 26.90
N ASP A 259 -18.78 18.45 28.11
CA ASP A 259 -19.36 17.68 29.19
C ASP A 259 -19.16 18.42 30.51
N ALA A 260 -20.26 18.88 31.10
CA ALA A 260 -20.24 19.63 32.36
C ALA A 260 -20.00 18.74 33.60
N SER A 261 -19.78 17.44 33.39
CA SER A 261 -19.44 16.51 34.46
C SER A 261 -18.08 16.87 35.07
N SER A 262 -17.94 16.69 36.38
CA SER A 262 -16.70 16.96 37.12
C SER A 262 -16.56 16.01 38.31
N ILE A 263 -15.32 15.80 38.74
CA ILE A 263 -14.98 14.95 39.88
C ILE A 263 -14.05 15.72 40.81
N SER A 264 -14.32 15.61 42.12
CA SER A 264 -13.48 16.20 43.17
C SER A 264 -12.77 15.09 43.93
N ILE A 265 -11.45 15.20 44.03
CA ILE A 265 -10.57 14.21 44.64
C ILE A 265 -9.84 14.86 45.82
N HIS A 266 -9.96 14.27 47.00
CA HIS A 266 -9.17 14.63 48.18
C HIS A 266 -7.96 13.70 48.27
N ILE A 267 -6.75 14.25 48.27
CA ILE A 267 -5.48 13.54 48.19
C ILE A 267 -4.65 13.86 49.43
N THR A 268 -4.06 12.84 50.06
CA THR A 268 -3.22 12.99 51.25
C THR A 268 -1.92 12.19 51.14
N ASN A 269 -0.85 12.69 51.76
CA ASN A 269 0.42 11.97 51.92
C ASN A 269 0.93 12.09 53.36
N PRO A 270 0.98 10.98 54.13
CA PRO A 270 1.41 11.01 55.52
C PRO A 270 2.92 11.26 55.71
N ASN A 271 3.74 11.09 54.67
CA ASN A 271 5.18 11.32 54.72
C ASN A 271 5.56 12.79 54.47
N LYS A 272 4.59 13.63 54.05
CA LYS A 272 4.80 15.07 53.85
C LYS A 272 4.17 15.87 55.00
N THR A 273 4.86 16.94 55.40
CA THR A 273 4.48 17.72 56.59
C THR A 273 3.85 19.08 56.28
N SER A 274 3.87 19.51 55.02
CA SER A 274 3.29 20.78 54.58
C SER A 274 2.87 20.71 53.11
N ASN A 275 2.10 21.73 52.69
CA ASN A 275 1.77 22.03 51.31
C ASN A 275 2.69 23.11 50.71
N GLU A 276 3.83 23.39 51.35
CA GLU A 276 4.80 24.40 50.89
C GLU A 276 5.52 23.88 49.64
N ASP A 277 5.53 24.69 48.58
CA ASP A 277 6.27 24.37 47.34
C ASP A 277 7.77 24.65 47.52
N PRO A 278 8.64 23.68 47.21
CA PRO A 278 10.09 23.88 47.18
C PRO A 278 10.56 25.04 46.30
N HIS A 279 9.81 25.40 45.26
CA HIS A 279 10.15 26.44 44.28
C HIS A 279 9.52 27.82 44.59
N GLY A 280 8.61 27.90 45.55
CA GLY A 280 7.91 29.14 45.91
C GLY A 280 6.93 29.68 44.86
N ILE A 281 6.41 28.81 43.98
CA ILE A 281 5.38 29.13 42.99
C ILE A 281 4.01 29.22 43.68
N THR A 282 3.67 28.25 44.54
CA THR A 282 2.36 28.17 45.22
C THR A 282 2.44 27.39 46.53
N ASP A 283 1.52 27.57 47.49
CA ASP A 283 1.52 26.82 48.77
C ASP A 283 0.25 25.97 48.96
N LYS A 284 -0.42 25.63 47.84
CA LYS A 284 -1.69 24.88 47.82
C LYS A 284 -1.51 23.36 47.74
N GLY A 285 -0.27 22.87 47.61
CA GLY A 285 0.08 21.45 47.59
C GLY A 285 -0.08 20.75 46.23
N TYR A 286 -0.38 21.49 45.16
CA TYR A 286 -0.37 20.99 43.79
C TYR A 286 -0.07 22.14 42.82
N TYR A 287 0.46 21.81 41.64
CA TYR A 287 0.59 22.74 40.51
C TYR A 287 -0.65 22.61 39.62
N THR A 288 -1.20 23.73 39.15
CA THR A 288 -2.25 23.75 38.13
C THR A 288 -1.62 23.60 36.74
N PRO A 289 -2.41 23.27 35.71
CA PRO A 289 -1.90 23.20 34.34
C PRO A 289 -1.18 24.46 33.85
N GLU A 290 -1.57 25.65 34.33
CA GLU A 290 -0.88 26.90 34.00
C GLU A 290 0.51 27.04 34.66
N GLU A 291 0.73 26.34 35.78
CA GLU A 291 1.98 26.28 36.55
C GLU A 291 2.89 25.12 36.10
N VAL A 292 2.47 24.34 35.09
CA VAL A 292 3.19 23.19 34.54
C VAL A 292 3.60 23.47 33.10
N ASN A 293 4.82 23.06 32.75
CA ASN A 293 5.25 22.87 31.38
C ASN A 293 5.50 21.38 31.16
N VAL A 294 4.87 20.78 30.15
CA VAL A 294 5.20 19.40 29.75
C VAL A 294 6.51 19.49 28.96
N ALA A 295 7.61 19.11 29.61
CA ALA A 295 8.97 19.41 29.14
C ALA A 295 9.36 18.62 27.89
N HIS A 296 8.86 17.39 27.75
CA HIS A 296 9.25 16.47 26.70
C HIS A 296 8.05 15.71 26.16
N THR A 297 7.72 15.92 24.89
CA THR A 297 6.65 15.20 24.19
C THR A 297 7.19 13.96 23.46
N ALA A 298 6.31 13.15 22.88
CA ALA A 298 6.65 12.12 21.90
C ALA A 298 7.47 12.68 20.73
N TYR A 299 7.06 13.84 20.22
CA TYR A 299 7.80 14.56 19.19
C TYR A 299 9.26 14.88 19.61
N ASP A 300 9.49 15.31 20.86
CA ASP A 300 10.83 15.58 21.37
C ASP A 300 11.67 14.31 21.57
N PHE A 301 11.06 13.23 22.03
CA PHE A 301 11.71 11.91 22.08
C PHE A 301 12.10 11.41 20.67
N GLY A 302 11.28 11.68 19.65
CA GLY A 302 11.57 11.46 18.23
C GLY A 302 12.90 12.09 17.77
N LYS A 303 13.27 13.23 18.35
CA LYS A 303 14.52 13.92 18.00
C LYS A 303 15.75 13.18 18.51
N ILE A 304 15.66 12.47 19.65
CA ILE A 304 16.81 11.91 20.37
C ILE A 304 16.88 10.38 20.41
N ASN A 305 15.87 9.65 19.92
CA ASN A 305 15.86 8.19 20.03
C ASN A 305 16.93 7.52 19.14
N SER A 306 17.34 6.33 19.57
CA SER A 306 18.41 5.53 18.95
C SER A 306 18.01 4.79 17.68
N LEU A 307 16.70 4.70 17.39
CA LEU A 307 16.17 4.08 16.17
C LEU A 307 16.01 5.08 15.01
N ASN A 308 16.26 6.37 15.28
CA ASN A 308 16.07 7.47 14.35
C ASN A 308 14.63 7.58 13.80
N TRP A 309 13.63 7.26 14.63
CA TRP A 309 12.23 7.49 14.31
C TRP A 309 11.90 8.97 14.53
N LYS A 310 11.51 9.68 13.46
CA LYS A 310 11.13 11.09 13.52
C LYS A 310 9.62 11.18 13.49
N TYR A 311 9.02 11.42 14.65
CA TYR A 311 7.57 11.51 14.79
C TYR A 311 7.05 12.82 14.23
N ALA A 312 5.84 12.80 13.69
CA ALA A 312 5.20 14.00 13.19
C ALA A 312 4.84 14.95 14.34
N PRO A 313 4.89 16.27 14.15
CA PRO A 313 4.45 17.21 15.17
C PRO A 313 2.96 17.01 15.49
N SER A 314 2.63 16.86 16.77
CA SER A 314 1.26 16.59 17.25
C SER A 314 0.63 17.78 17.99
N SER A 315 1.41 18.78 18.35
CA SER A 315 0.98 19.99 19.07
C SER A 315 1.75 21.19 18.55
N SER A 316 1.27 22.41 18.81
CA SER A 316 1.85 23.61 18.25
C SER A 316 3.35 23.72 18.55
N ILE A 317 4.15 23.77 17.49
CA ILE A 317 5.59 24.04 17.56
C ILE A 317 5.91 25.54 17.62
N GLU A 318 4.95 26.38 17.22
CA GLU A 318 5.07 27.84 17.26
C GLU A 318 4.39 28.38 18.52
N GLU A 319 5.08 29.22 19.29
CA GLU A 319 4.58 29.74 20.58
C GLU A 319 3.28 30.56 20.46
N ASP A 320 2.96 31.11 19.29
CA ASP A 320 1.79 31.96 19.04
C ASP A 320 0.58 31.21 18.46
N GLN A 321 0.71 29.91 18.17
CA GLN A 321 -0.37 29.07 17.66
C GLN A 321 -0.92 28.14 18.73
N THR A 322 -2.23 27.89 18.67
CA THR A 322 -2.94 27.00 19.60
C THR A 322 -3.27 25.65 18.97
N SER A 323 -2.95 25.47 17.69
CA SER A 323 -3.26 24.27 16.90
C SER A 323 -2.14 24.02 15.91
N GLN A 324 -1.69 22.77 15.82
CA GLN A 324 -0.71 22.31 14.85
C GLN A 324 -1.42 21.81 13.59
N GLU A 325 -0.97 22.32 12.44
CA GLU A 325 -1.37 21.79 11.14
C GLU A 325 -0.32 20.78 10.69
N THR A 326 -0.66 19.49 10.68
CA THR A 326 0.29 18.42 10.32
C THR A 326 -0.09 17.83 8.96
N PRO A 327 0.55 18.27 7.86
CA PRO A 327 0.31 17.78 6.51
C PRO A 327 0.88 16.37 6.26
N ILE A 328 0.01 15.42 5.93
CA ILE A 328 0.41 14.07 5.52
C ILE A 328 0.36 13.90 3.99
N LEU A 329 1.35 13.22 3.43
CA LEU A 329 1.38 12.83 2.01
C LEU A 329 0.83 11.42 1.85
N VAL A 330 -0.35 11.29 1.25
CA VAL A 330 -0.99 9.98 1.02
C VAL A 330 -0.72 9.53 -0.41
N VAL A 331 -0.12 8.34 -0.58
CA VAL A 331 0.22 7.76 -1.87
C VAL A 331 -0.43 6.39 -2.04
N PRO A 332 -1.44 6.27 -2.93
CA PRO A 332 -2.00 4.98 -3.32
C PRO A 332 -0.98 4.16 -4.14
N VAL A 333 -0.49 3.06 -3.60
CA VAL A 333 0.51 2.16 -4.20
C VAL A 333 -0.17 0.95 -4.82
N VAL A 334 -0.19 0.88 -6.15
CA VAL A 334 -0.81 -0.25 -6.87
C VAL A 334 0.16 -1.42 -6.92
N VAL A 335 -0.24 -2.50 -6.24
CA VAL A 335 0.53 -3.75 -6.17
C VAL A 335 0.48 -4.45 -7.53
N PRO A 336 1.61 -5.02 -8.02
CA PRO A 336 1.62 -5.71 -9.31
C PRO A 336 0.56 -6.85 -9.36
N GLY A 337 -0.26 -6.85 -10.42
CA GLY A 337 -1.37 -7.77 -10.60
C GLY A 337 -2.74 -7.25 -10.13
N PHE A 338 -2.79 -6.09 -9.47
CA PHE A 338 -4.02 -5.45 -8.99
C PHE A 338 -4.32 -4.13 -9.73
N GLU A 339 -3.78 -3.94 -10.93
CA GLU A 339 -3.91 -2.69 -11.68
C GLU A 339 -5.36 -2.31 -12.03
N GLU A 340 -6.28 -3.28 -12.10
CA GLU A 340 -7.72 -3.06 -12.33
C GLU A 340 -8.45 -2.51 -11.08
N GLN A 341 -7.87 -2.62 -9.89
CA GLN A 341 -8.46 -2.10 -8.64
C GLN A 341 -8.14 -0.61 -8.41
N ALA A 342 -7.17 -0.06 -9.15
CA ALA A 342 -6.81 1.36 -9.14
C ALA A 342 -7.92 2.21 -9.80
N THR A 343 -9.01 2.42 -9.07
CA THR A 343 -10.23 3.08 -9.55
C THR A 343 -10.52 4.36 -8.78
N SER A 344 -11.37 5.24 -9.33
CA SER A 344 -11.84 6.42 -8.60
C SER A 344 -12.58 6.06 -7.30
N LYS A 345 -13.18 4.86 -7.21
CA LYS A 345 -13.77 4.38 -5.95
C LYS A 345 -12.71 4.15 -4.89
N ALA A 346 -11.57 3.54 -5.24
CA ALA A 346 -10.47 3.34 -4.29
C ALA A 346 -9.94 4.68 -3.76
N LEU A 347 -9.83 5.70 -4.62
CA LEU A 347 -9.47 7.06 -4.18
C LEU A 347 -10.53 7.66 -3.26
N ASP A 348 -11.82 7.50 -3.55
CA ASP A 348 -12.93 7.97 -2.73
C ASP A 348 -12.95 7.31 -1.33
N VAL A 349 -12.65 6.00 -1.24
CA VAL A 349 -12.49 5.28 0.03
C VAL A 349 -11.36 5.88 0.86
N ILE A 350 -10.19 6.06 0.23
CA ILE A 350 -9.00 6.64 0.88
C ILE A 350 -9.31 8.06 1.34
N GLU A 351 -9.84 8.91 0.47
CA GLU A 351 -10.18 10.30 0.81
C GLU A 351 -11.20 10.38 1.96
N THR A 352 -12.23 9.54 1.91
CA THR A 352 -13.25 9.51 2.96
C THR A 352 -12.67 9.09 4.31
N CYS A 353 -11.83 8.06 4.36
CA CYS A 353 -11.26 7.57 5.62
C CYS A 353 -10.21 8.52 6.21
N PHE A 354 -9.40 9.16 5.37
CA PHE A 354 -8.39 10.11 5.85
C PHE A 354 -8.99 11.47 6.24
N PHE A 355 -9.86 12.03 5.38
CA PHE A 355 -10.26 13.44 5.44
C PHE A 355 -11.77 13.68 5.34
N GLY A 356 -12.56 12.63 5.16
CA GLY A 356 -14.01 12.72 4.99
C GLY A 356 -14.76 13.21 6.22
N ASN A 357 -16.04 13.50 6.01
CA ASN A 357 -16.97 13.90 7.07
C ASN A 357 -17.37 12.69 7.91
N SER A 358 -17.17 12.74 9.23
CA SER A 358 -17.46 11.60 10.11
C SER A 358 -18.94 11.25 10.18
N ASN A 359 -19.87 12.15 9.85
CA ASN A 359 -21.30 11.79 9.76
C ASN A 359 -21.60 10.78 8.64
N THR A 360 -20.65 10.55 7.72
CA THR A 360 -20.76 9.54 6.66
C THR A 360 -19.98 8.27 6.94
N LEU A 361 -19.36 8.17 8.12
CA LEU A 361 -18.59 7.04 8.60
C LEU A 361 -19.28 6.42 9.83
N PRO A 362 -19.01 5.14 10.14
CA PRO A 362 -19.57 4.50 11.34
C PRO A 362 -18.85 4.93 12.63
N PHE A 363 -17.70 5.59 12.50
CA PHE A 363 -16.89 6.15 13.58
C PHE A 363 -16.40 7.54 13.19
N GLU A 364 -15.10 7.72 12.96
CA GLU A 364 -14.48 8.98 12.59
C GLU A 364 -13.58 8.78 11.37
N SER A 365 -13.39 9.84 10.58
CA SER A 365 -12.21 9.91 9.72
C SER A 365 -10.96 10.12 10.57
N LEU A 366 -9.79 9.80 10.01
CA LEU A 366 -8.50 10.02 10.67
C LEU A 366 -8.41 11.46 11.21
N ARG A 367 -8.66 12.44 10.33
CA ARG A 367 -8.62 13.85 10.69
C ARG A 367 -9.57 14.19 11.84
N SER A 368 -10.84 13.80 11.76
CA SER A 368 -11.85 14.18 12.76
C SER A 368 -11.57 13.55 14.12
N TYR A 369 -11.12 12.29 14.16
CA TYR A 369 -10.70 11.63 15.39
C TYR A 369 -9.60 12.41 16.10
N TYR A 370 -8.50 12.70 15.40
CA TYR A 370 -7.35 13.39 15.99
C TYR A 370 -7.68 14.84 16.37
N TYR A 371 -8.53 15.52 15.60
CA TYR A 371 -9.02 16.86 15.97
C TYR A 371 -9.82 16.85 17.27
N LYS A 372 -10.72 15.87 17.46
CA LYS A 372 -11.53 15.72 18.68
C LYS A 372 -10.69 15.28 19.88
N SER A 373 -9.85 14.25 19.71
CA SER A 373 -9.02 13.69 20.79
C SER A 373 -8.02 14.70 21.34
N SER A 374 -7.46 15.55 20.46
CA SER A 374 -6.50 16.60 20.79
C SER A 374 -7.13 17.91 21.31
N HIS A 375 -8.45 17.98 21.45
CA HIS A 375 -9.19 19.21 21.78
C HIS A 375 -8.91 20.36 20.79
N GLY A 376 -8.68 20.02 19.52
CA GLY A 376 -8.36 20.99 18.46
C GLY A 376 -6.89 21.41 18.40
N LYS A 377 -6.00 20.84 19.22
CA LYS A 377 -4.56 21.13 19.20
C LYS A 377 -3.83 20.48 18.03
N LEU A 378 -4.42 19.48 17.38
CA LEU A 378 -3.93 18.86 16.15
C LEU A 378 -5.00 18.91 15.06
N ASN A 379 -4.62 19.41 13.89
CA ASN A 379 -5.39 19.30 12.67
C ASN A 379 -4.55 18.58 11.60
N ILE A 380 -4.88 17.31 11.34
CA ILE A 380 -4.25 16.56 10.25
C ILE A 380 -4.80 17.11 8.92
N THR A 381 -3.90 17.61 8.08
CA THR A 381 -4.19 18.03 6.70
C THR A 381 -3.46 17.12 5.73
N GLY A 382 -3.67 17.25 4.43
CA GLY A 382 -2.88 16.46 3.50
C GLY A 382 -3.36 16.52 2.07
N SER A 383 -2.76 15.66 1.27
CA SER A 383 -3.17 15.45 -0.12
C SER A 383 -2.93 14.02 -0.53
N ILE A 384 -3.78 13.54 -1.43
CA ILE A 384 -3.69 12.21 -2.02
C ILE A 384 -3.12 12.38 -3.43
N THR A 385 -2.08 11.61 -3.76
CA THR A 385 -1.54 11.57 -5.13
C THR A 385 -2.45 10.78 -6.06
N ASP A 386 -2.15 10.79 -7.36
CA ASP A 386 -2.60 9.71 -8.24
C ASP A 386 -1.93 8.38 -7.85
N PHE A 387 -2.29 7.30 -8.52
CA PHE A 387 -1.75 5.98 -8.27
C PHE A 387 -0.26 5.86 -8.65
N TYR A 388 0.55 5.40 -7.71
CA TYR A 388 1.89 4.88 -7.97
C TYR A 388 1.79 3.40 -8.37
N TYR A 389 1.97 3.09 -9.65
CA TYR A 389 2.01 1.74 -10.18
C TYR A 389 3.42 1.14 -10.04
N ALA A 390 3.63 0.29 -9.03
CA ALA A 390 4.96 -0.22 -8.69
C ALA A 390 5.65 -0.89 -9.88
N SER A 391 4.91 -1.69 -10.65
CA SER A 391 5.42 -2.39 -11.86
C SER A 391 5.79 -1.46 -13.02
N ALA A 392 5.28 -0.22 -13.03
CA ALA A 392 5.53 0.77 -14.07
C ALA A 392 6.65 1.75 -13.70
N TYR A 393 6.77 2.08 -12.42
CA TYR A 393 7.71 3.10 -11.93
C TYR A 393 8.98 2.52 -11.34
N SER A 394 8.95 1.28 -10.84
CA SER A 394 10.10 0.58 -10.30
C SER A 394 10.62 -0.49 -11.26
N SER A 395 11.94 -0.68 -11.24
CA SER A 395 12.60 -1.81 -11.91
C SER A 395 12.65 -3.08 -11.06
N PHE A 396 12.17 -3.02 -9.83
CA PHE A 396 12.27 -4.11 -8.86
C PHE A 396 10.91 -4.78 -8.58
N TYR A 397 9.84 -4.00 -8.38
CA TYR A 397 8.53 -4.51 -7.98
C TYR A 397 7.68 -4.99 -9.17
N HIS A 398 7.82 -6.26 -9.58
CA HIS A 398 7.06 -6.84 -10.70
C HIS A 398 6.03 -7.89 -10.29
N SER A 399 6.02 -8.29 -9.02
CA SER A 399 5.08 -9.24 -8.43
C SER A 399 4.73 -8.84 -6.99
N ILE A 400 3.60 -9.35 -6.48
CA ILE A 400 3.19 -9.19 -5.08
C ILE A 400 4.28 -9.63 -4.08
N THR A 401 5.08 -10.65 -4.41
CA THR A 401 6.13 -11.17 -3.52
C THR A 401 7.40 -10.33 -3.49
N ASP A 402 7.55 -9.37 -4.41
CA ASP A 402 8.72 -8.49 -4.42
C ASP A 402 8.60 -7.41 -3.33
N ILE A 403 7.39 -7.08 -2.89
CA ILE A 403 7.16 -6.18 -1.76
C ILE A 403 7.24 -7.02 -0.47
N SER A 404 8.14 -6.63 0.43
CA SER A 404 8.36 -7.32 1.70
C SER A 404 8.65 -6.33 2.83
N SER A 405 8.45 -6.73 4.08
CA SER A 405 8.79 -5.90 5.25
C SER A 405 10.25 -5.44 5.26
N SER A 406 11.15 -6.15 4.57
CA SER A 406 12.58 -5.79 4.48
C SER A 406 12.91 -4.67 3.48
N ASN A 407 11.99 -4.35 2.56
CA ASN A 407 12.22 -3.33 1.52
C ASN A 407 11.15 -2.23 1.47
N LEU A 408 10.23 -2.19 2.45
CA LEU A 408 9.24 -1.12 2.54
C LEU A 408 9.88 0.28 2.68
N SER A 409 11.01 0.38 3.37
CA SER A 409 11.77 1.63 3.45
C SER A 409 12.28 2.08 2.07
N ASP A 410 12.82 1.16 1.27
CA ASP A 410 13.25 1.44 -0.11
C ASP A 410 12.06 1.85 -0.99
N LEU A 411 10.92 1.19 -0.82
CA LEU A 411 9.67 1.55 -1.51
C LEU A 411 9.21 2.96 -1.12
N ALA A 412 9.25 3.32 0.17
CA ALA A 412 8.88 4.65 0.65
C ALA A 412 9.77 5.75 0.06
N GLU A 413 11.08 5.53 0.01
CA GLU A 413 12.02 6.43 -0.65
C GLU A 413 11.73 6.56 -2.16
N GLU A 414 11.47 5.45 -2.84
CA GLU A 414 11.14 5.44 -4.27
C GLU A 414 9.83 6.18 -4.56
N VAL A 415 8.81 5.96 -3.72
CA VAL A 415 7.50 6.64 -3.79
C VAL A 415 7.67 8.14 -3.61
N VAL A 416 8.44 8.61 -2.63
CA VAL A 416 8.70 10.05 -2.46
C VAL A 416 9.49 10.62 -3.63
N ALA A 417 10.49 9.90 -4.13
CA ALA A 417 11.24 10.31 -5.32
C ALA A 417 10.34 10.41 -6.57
N TRP A 418 9.41 9.46 -6.74
CA TRP A 418 8.39 9.49 -7.77
C TRP A 418 7.47 10.72 -7.64
N THR A 419 6.97 11.00 -6.43
CA THR A 419 6.09 12.15 -6.18
C THR A 419 6.78 13.45 -6.57
N LYS A 420 8.04 13.65 -6.16
CA LYS A 420 8.85 14.82 -6.53
C LYS A 420 8.98 14.98 -8.05
N LYS A 421 9.32 13.89 -8.74
CA LYS A 421 9.49 13.87 -10.20
C LYS A 421 8.18 14.13 -10.95
N THR A 422 7.07 13.58 -10.45
CA THR A 422 5.75 13.66 -11.11
C THR A 422 5.15 15.06 -10.98
N TYR A 423 5.15 15.62 -9.77
CA TYR A 423 4.38 16.83 -9.42
C TYR A 423 5.19 18.12 -9.33
N SER A 424 6.45 18.12 -9.79
CA SER A 424 7.45 19.19 -9.62
C SER A 424 8.02 19.22 -8.19
N ASN A 425 9.35 19.30 -8.09
CA ASN A 425 10.21 18.98 -6.94
C ASN A 425 9.96 19.68 -5.58
N ASN A 426 8.80 20.25 -5.28
CA ASN A 426 8.56 20.92 -4.00
C ASN A 426 7.57 20.15 -3.12
N LEU A 427 8.10 19.45 -2.11
CA LEU A 427 7.35 18.81 -1.03
C LEU A 427 7.50 19.55 0.31
N THR A 428 8.09 20.74 0.36
CA THR A 428 8.27 21.54 1.60
C THR A 428 6.94 21.92 2.26
N LYS A 429 5.83 21.78 1.55
CA LYS A 429 4.48 21.97 2.10
C LYS A 429 4.02 20.83 3.02
N PHE A 430 4.73 19.71 3.03
CA PHE A 430 4.49 18.57 3.92
C PHE A 430 5.53 18.47 5.06
N ASP A 431 6.33 19.53 5.25
CA ASP A 431 7.37 19.65 6.27
C ASP A 431 7.01 20.89 7.10
N SER A 432 6.13 20.72 8.09
CA SER A 432 5.52 21.85 8.80
C SER A 432 6.46 22.47 9.83
N ASP A 433 7.37 21.67 10.38
CA ASP A 433 8.39 22.08 11.35
C ASP A 433 9.73 22.50 10.71
N LYS A 434 9.87 22.31 9.39
CA LYS A 434 11.02 22.70 8.57
C LYS A 434 12.29 21.98 9.01
N ASP A 435 12.16 20.73 9.41
CA ASP A 435 13.30 19.89 9.76
C ASP A 435 13.92 19.19 8.53
N GLY A 436 13.32 19.34 7.34
CA GLY A 436 13.78 18.70 6.10
C GLY A 436 13.24 17.29 5.93
N LEU A 437 12.27 16.86 6.74
CA LEU A 437 11.55 15.62 6.62
C LEU A 437 10.08 15.90 6.30
N ILE A 438 9.46 15.00 5.55
CA ILE A 438 8.01 15.02 5.37
C ILE A 438 7.40 14.55 6.70
N ASP A 439 6.50 15.33 7.30
CA ASP A 439 5.89 15.08 8.60
C ASP A 439 5.36 13.64 8.69
N ALA A 440 4.64 13.17 7.66
CA ALA A 440 4.33 11.76 7.48
C ALA A 440 4.03 11.38 6.02
N VAL A 441 4.44 10.17 5.63
CA VAL A 441 4.04 9.55 4.37
C VAL A 441 3.12 8.37 4.64
N TRP A 442 1.94 8.34 4.01
CA TRP A 442 1.02 7.21 4.09
C TRP A 442 0.99 6.48 2.75
N MET A 443 1.60 5.30 2.69
CA MET A 443 1.51 4.41 1.53
C MET A 443 0.29 3.51 1.68
N VAL A 444 -0.71 3.71 0.83
CA VAL A 444 -1.94 2.91 0.86
C VAL A 444 -1.92 1.89 -0.27
N TRP A 445 -1.76 0.60 0.03
CA TRP A 445 -1.70 -0.39 -1.03
C TRP A 445 -3.07 -0.63 -1.67
N ILE A 446 -3.07 -0.73 -2.99
CA ILE A 446 -4.23 -1.09 -3.80
C ILE A 446 -4.05 -2.55 -4.20
N GLY A 447 -4.90 -3.40 -3.63
CA GLY A 447 -4.91 -4.84 -3.85
C GLY A 447 -5.70 -5.56 -2.77
N ASP A 448 -6.59 -6.46 -3.18
CA ASP A 448 -7.28 -7.40 -2.29
C ASP A 448 -6.31 -8.49 -1.82
N ILE A 449 -5.47 -8.11 -0.85
CA ILE A 449 -4.38 -8.92 -0.31
C ILE A 449 -4.59 -9.04 1.19
N SER A 450 -4.50 -10.27 1.70
CA SER A 450 -4.51 -10.54 3.13
C SER A 450 -3.15 -11.05 3.58
N ALA A 451 -2.65 -10.50 4.70
CA ALA A 451 -1.49 -11.05 5.40
C ALA A 451 -1.67 -12.53 5.76
N SER A 452 -2.92 -12.96 5.99
CA SER A 452 -3.27 -14.34 6.34
C SER A 452 -3.11 -15.34 5.18
N ASP A 453 -3.00 -14.86 3.94
CA ASP A 453 -2.82 -15.69 2.74
C ASP A 453 -1.33 -15.98 2.43
N GLY A 454 -0.45 -15.80 3.41
CA GLY A 454 0.99 -16.03 3.26
C GLY A 454 1.79 -14.80 2.81
N TYR A 455 1.17 -13.62 2.84
CA TYR A 455 1.80 -12.34 2.47
C TYR A 455 1.96 -11.43 3.68
N SER A 456 2.75 -11.85 4.67
CA SER A 456 2.88 -11.17 5.98
C SER A 456 3.28 -9.69 5.91
N SER A 457 3.80 -9.22 4.78
CA SER A 457 4.17 -7.82 4.55
C SER A 457 2.96 -6.92 4.25
N TYR A 458 1.76 -7.48 4.11
CA TYR A 458 0.50 -6.77 3.90
C TYR A 458 -0.35 -6.78 5.18
N TRP A 459 0.34 -6.56 6.31
CA TRP A 459 -0.25 -6.22 7.60
C TRP A 459 0.02 -4.73 7.86
N PRO A 460 -0.95 -3.96 8.39
CA PRO A 460 -0.73 -2.57 8.76
C PRO A 460 0.48 -2.40 9.66
N LEU A 461 1.29 -1.38 9.37
CA LEU A 461 2.41 -1.02 10.22
C LEU A 461 2.84 0.43 9.96
N THR A 462 3.64 0.94 10.88
CA THR A 462 4.50 2.10 10.66
C THR A 462 5.97 1.69 10.71
N ASN A 463 6.80 2.43 9.98
CA ASN A 463 8.24 2.20 9.98
C ASN A 463 8.99 3.47 9.57
N THR A 464 10.31 3.41 9.65
CA THR A 464 11.20 4.50 9.27
C THR A 464 12.14 4.10 8.12
N THR A 465 12.48 5.05 7.25
CA THR A 465 13.61 4.96 6.31
C THR A 465 14.95 5.19 7.00
N GLN A 466 14.92 5.67 8.25
CA GLN A 466 16.09 6.15 9.00
C GLN A 466 16.78 7.37 8.37
N ALA A 467 16.10 8.11 7.48
CA ALA A 467 16.61 9.38 6.97
C ALA A 467 16.83 10.40 8.11
N ASP A 468 17.80 11.31 7.96
CA ASP A 468 18.12 12.33 8.96
C ASP A 468 17.81 13.74 8.43
N ALA A 469 17.16 14.54 9.27
CA ALA A 469 16.78 15.94 9.07
C ALA A 469 18.00 16.85 8.79
N ASN A 470 19.17 16.51 9.35
CA ASN A 470 20.32 17.44 9.43
C ASN A 470 21.24 17.50 8.20
N ILE A 471 20.83 17.04 7.02
CA ILE A 471 21.54 17.38 5.78
C ILE A 471 20.91 18.66 5.25
N SER A 472 21.65 19.78 5.26
CA SER A 472 21.22 21.08 4.71
C SER A 472 20.69 21.05 3.26
N GLU A 473 20.85 19.92 2.57
CA GLU A 473 20.30 19.63 1.24
C GLU A 473 18.80 19.29 1.26
N ASN A 474 18.22 18.94 2.41
CA ASN A 474 16.83 18.46 2.54
C ASN A 474 15.80 19.55 2.87
N LEU A 475 16.20 20.70 3.41
CA LEU A 475 15.25 21.77 3.81
C LEU A 475 14.38 22.31 2.66
N ASP A 476 14.97 22.42 1.46
CA ASP A 476 14.23 22.81 0.25
C ASP A 476 13.68 21.59 -0.52
N ASN A 477 13.91 20.37 -0.02
CA ASN A 477 13.64 19.11 -0.70
C ASN A 477 13.41 17.95 0.30
N PRO A 478 12.36 18.02 1.14
CA PRO A 478 12.23 17.14 2.30
C PRO A 478 12.11 15.67 1.90
N VAL A 479 12.61 14.77 2.75
CA VAL A 479 12.64 13.32 2.50
C VAL A 479 11.73 12.57 3.45
N CYS A 480 11.38 11.32 3.13
CA CYS A 480 10.62 10.47 4.04
C CYS A 480 11.53 10.01 5.18
N ASN A 481 11.12 10.19 6.43
CA ASN A 481 11.60 9.38 7.55
C ASN A 481 10.52 8.38 7.95
N ASN A 482 9.43 8.87 8.55
CA ASN A 482 8.36 8.05 9.09
C ASN A 482 7.24 7.83 8.08
N PHE A 483 6.81 6.58 7.94
CA PHE A 483 5.73 6.22 7.03
C PHE A 483 4.81 5.15 7.57
N GLY A 484 3.54 5.23 7.18
CA GLY A 484 2.53 4.19 7.36
C GLY A 484 2.37 3.33 6.10
N TRP A 485 2.03 2.05 6.29
CA TRP A 485 1.70 1.09 5.26
C TRP A 485 0.39 0.39 5.64
N ALA A 486 -0.70 0.68 4.92
CA ALA A 486 -2.01 0.05 5.13
C ALA A 486 -2.74 -0.19 3.81
N GLY A 487 -3.71 -1.11 3.79
CA GLY A 487 -4.43 -1.50 2.59
C GLY A 487 -5.72 -0.74 2.42
N GLU A 488 -6.06 -0.40 1.19
CA GLU A 488 -7.39 0.13 0.88
C GLU A 488 -8.50 -0.87 1.25
N ASN A 489 -8.24 -2.17 1.12
CA ASN A 489 -9.16 -3.23 1.53
C ASN A 489 -9.43 -3.28 3.05
N LEU A 490 -8.56 -2.69 3.87
CA LEU A 490 -8.75 -2.58 5.33
C LEU A 490 -9.59 -1.36 5.73
N LEU A 491 -9.87 -0.49 4.77
CA LEU A 491 -10.69 0.71 4.93
C LEU A 491 -12.16 0.44 4.59
N GLU A 492 -12.51 -0.77 4.18
CA GLU A 492 -13.91 -1.19 4.00
C GLU A 492 -14.45 -1.84 5.30
N THR A 493 -15.70 -1.55 5.70
CA THR A 493 -16.25 -2.06 6.98
C THR A 493 -16.58 -3.55 6.94
N PHE A 494 -16.70 -4.12 8.15
CA PHE A 494 -17.30 -5.43 8.39
C PHE A 494 -18.84 -5.40 8.50
N SER A 495 -19.48 -4.22 8.51
CA SER A 495 -20.91 -4.02 8.79
C SER A 495 -21.60 -3.17 7.72
N GLU A 496 -22.57 -3.76 7.02
CA GLU A 496 -23.26 -3.14 5.88
C GLU A 496 -24.29 -2.05 6.28
N GLU A 497 -24.51 -1.77 7.57
CA GLU A 497 -25.71 -1.03 8.00
C GLU A 497 -25.61 0.51 7.94
N ASN A 498 -24.43 1.14 8.02
CA ASN A 498 -24.33 2.62 8.13
C ASN A 498 -23.33 3.32 7.19
N SER A 499 -22.27 2.64 6.74
CA SER A 499 -21.32 3.12 5.72
C SER A 499 -20.44 1.93 5.33
N PRO A 500 -19.94 1.84 4.08
CA PRO A 500 -19.02 0.80 3.67
C PRO A 500 -17.56 1.08 4.06
N TYR A 501 -17.23 2.19 4.74
CA TYR A 501 -15.83 2.54 5.06
C TYR A 501 -15.52 2.70 6.56
N ASP A 502 -14.30 2.37 6.96
CA ASP A 502 -13.82 2.33 8.36
C ASP A 502 -12.36 2.80 8.47
N ALA A 503 -12.07 3.81 9.30
CA ALA A 503 -10.73 4.37 9.46
C ALA A 503 -9.97 3.90 10.72
N HIS A 504 -10.49 2.98 11.54
CA HIS A 504 -9.89 2.64 12.84
C HIS A 504 -8.44 2.17 12.73
N PHE A 505 -8.09 1.37 11.71
CA PHE A 505 -6.70 0.97 11.48
C PHE A 505 -5.80 2.16 11.18
N LEU A 506 -6.23 3.09 10.31
CA LEU A 506 -5.46 4.31 10.04
C LEU A 506 -5.28 5.15 11.30
N ILE A 507 -6.31 5.23 12.13
CA ILE A 507 -6.29 5.99 13.39
C ILE A 507 -5.26 5.40 14.34
N HIS A 508 -5.29 4.08 14.57
CA HIS A 508 -4.33 3.37 15.41
C HIS A 508 -2.89 3.55 14.91
N GLU A 509 -2.63 3.24 13.65
CA GLU A 509 -1.28 3.34 13.07
C GLU A 509 -0.76 4.77 13.06
N THR A 510 -1.63 5.77 12.87
CA THR A 510 -1.23 7.18 13.00
C THR A 510 -0.80 7.52 14.43
N GLY A 511 -1.24 6.77 15.45
CA GLY A 511 -0.76 6.92 16.82
C GLY A 511 0.74 6.67 16.91
N HIS A 512 1.25 5.67 16.19
CA HIS A 512 2.69 5.42 16.07
C HIS A 512 3.43 6.48 15.25
N ILE A 513 2.78 7.05 14.23
CA ILE A 513 3.36 8.19 13.47
C ILE A 513 3.62 9.40 14.40
N LEU A 514 2.75 9.60 15.39
CA LEU A 514 2.87 10.63 16.41
C LEU A 514 3.72 10.21 17.63
N GLY A 515 4.09 8.93 17.72
CA GLY A 515 5.04 8.40 18.70
C GLY A 515 4.45 7.69 19.91
N LEU A 516 3.21 7.20 19.82
CA LEU A 516 2.65 6.26 20.80
C LEU A 516 3.10 4.82 20.53
N ASN A 517 3.24 4.01 21.58
CA ASN A 517 3.42 2.57 21.49
C ASN A 517 2.07 1.84 21.45
N ASP A 518 2.10 0.56 21.08
CA ASP A 518 0.99 -0.34 21.35
C ASP A 518 0.88 -0.63 22.85
N TYR A 519 -0.36 -0.60 23.36
CA TYR A 519 -0.65 -0.93 24.75
C TYR A 519 -1.19 -2.35 24.95
N TYR A 520 -1.36 -3.12 23.87
CA TYR A 520 -1.59 -4.56 23.96
C TYR A 520 -0.28 -5.34 24.11
N SER A 521 -0.40 -6.60 24.51
CA SER A 521 0.75 -7.50 24.66
C SER A 521 1.10 -8.19 23.35
N TYR A 522 2.37 -8.15 22.97
CA TYR A 522 2.92 -8.93 21.86
C TYR A 522 3.19 -10.41 22.23
N ASN A 523 2.96 -10.78 23.49
CA ASN A 523 3.10 -12.16 23.93
C ASN A 523 1.87 -12.98 23.50
N ASN A 524 2.03 -13.69 22.38
CA ASN A 524 1.07 -14.53 21.64
C ASN A 524 0.39 -13.86 20.45
N SER A 525 1.01 -14.05 19.28
CA SER A 525 0.39 -13.91 17.97
C SER A 525 -0.96 -14.63 17.90
N GLY A 526 -2.06 -13.86 17.98
CA GLY A 526 -3.36 -14.21 17.40
C GLY A 526 -4.40 -14.89 18.29
N SER A 527 -4.33 -14.80 19.62
CA SER A 527 -5.41 -15.34 20.44
C SER A 527 -5.56 -14.56 21.75
N LEU A 528 -6.81 -14.19 22.08
CA LEU A 528 -7.30 -13.67 23.37
C LEU A 528 -6.98 -14.60 24.58
N THR A 529 -6.08 -15.56 24.42
CA THR A 529 -5.72 -16.63 25.35
C THR A 529 -4.44 -16.37 26.15
N SER A 530 -3.58 -15.40 25.81
CA SER A 530 -2.56 -14.95 26.78
C SER A 530 -3.24 -14.34 28.01
N GLY A 531 -4.36 -13.65 27.76
CA GLY A 531 -5.06 -12.86 28.76
C GLY A 531 -4.44 -11.51 29.01
N TYR A 532 -3.10 -11.41 29.00
CA TYR A 532 -2.38 -10.19 29.35
C TYR A 532 -2.74 -9.00 28.45
N SER A 533 -3.40 -8.00 29.05
CA SER A 533 -3.75 -6.72 28.44
C SER A 533 -3.94 -5.71 29.58
N PRO A 534 -2.92 -4.90 29.91
CA PRO A 534 -2.97 -4.01 31.07
C PRO A 534 -4.10 -2.95 31.03
N LEU A 535 -4.67 -2.67 29.86
CA LEU A 535 -5.85 -1.80 29.69
C LEU A 535 -7.14 -2.58 29.38
N GLY A 536 -7.06 -3.90 29.23
CA GLY A 536 -8.21 -4.78 28.96
C GLY A 536 -8.85 -4.58 27.59
N GLY A 537 -8.14 -3.98 26.63
CA GLY A 537 -8.63 -3.68 25.29
C GLY A 537 -9.42 -2.37 25.18
N ILE A 538 -9.39 -1.50 26.18
CA ILE A 538 -10.18 -0.25 26.21
C ILE A 538 -9.27 0.98 25.99
N ASP A 539 -8.63 1.04 24.83
CA ASP A 539 -7.87 2.19 24.33
C ASP A 539 -7.65 2.05 22.81
N MET A 540 -7.46 3.18 22.11
CA MET A 540 -7.16 3.19 20.68
C MET A 540 -5.86 2.43 20.36
N MET A 541 -4.86 2.50 21.24
CA MET A 541 -3.57 1.80 21.08
C MET A 541 -3.56 0.37 21.67
N ASP A 542 -4.66 -0.11 22.26
CA ASP A 542 -4.79 -1.52 22.72
C ASP A 542 -5.65 -2.33 21.74
N ASN A 543 -6.81 -1.81 21.31
CA ASN A 543 -7.73 -2.59 20.48
C ASN A 543 -8.53 -1.76 19.46
N ASN A 544 -8.00 -0.60 19.06
CA ASN A 544 -8.60 0.30 18.07
C ASN A 544 -10.00 0.77 18.50
N VAL A 545 -10.21 1.03 19.79
CA VAL A 545 -11.52 1.48 20.31
C VAL A 545 -11.38 2.74 21.15
N LYS A 546 -12.45 3.54 21.18
CA LYS A 546 -12.60 4.71 22.06
C LYS A 546 -11.53 5.78 21.84
N ASP A 547 -11.46 6.74 22.77
CA ASP A 547 -10.46 7.81 22.79
C ASP A 547 -9.12 7.33 23.39
N HIS A 548 -8.08 8.13 23.19
CA HIS A 548 -6.80 7.97 23.89
C HIS A 548 -6.93 8.24 25.40
N ASN A 549 -6.25 7.42 26.21
CA ASN A 549 -6.08 7.65 27.65
C ASN A 549 -5.26 8.94 27.96
N PRO A 550 -5.31 9.46 29.19
CA PRO A 550 -4.67 10.74 29.52
C PRO A 550 -3.13 10.72 29.45
N TYR A 551 -2.49 9.55 29.60
CA TYR A 551 -1.04 9.44 29.41
C TYR A 551 -0.64 9.68 27.96
N SER A 552 -1.31 9.04 27.00
CA SER A 552 -1.10 9.31 25.58
C SER A 552 -1.33 10.79 25.23
N LYS A 553 -2.39 11.41 25.77
CA LYS A 553 -2.67 12.83 25.50
C LYS A 553 -1.58 13.76 26.05
N ILE A 554 -0.98 13.44 27.20
CA ILE A 554 0.17 14.18 27.73
C ILE A 554 1.40 13.99 26.82
N LEU A 555 1.72 12.76 26.43
CA LEU A 555 2.85 12.48 25.53
C LEU A 555 2.74 13.27 24.22
N LEU A 556 1.54 13.39 23.67
CA LEU A 556 1.28 14.09 22.42
C LEU A 556 1.16 15.62 22.58
N GLY A 557 1.33 16.16 23.79
CA GLY A 557 1.23 17.60 24.08
C GLY A 557 -0.20 18.14 24.08
N TRP A 558 -1.21 17.28 24.18
CA TRP A 558 -2.62 17.66 24.12
C TRP A 558 -3.24 17.93 25.50
N GLU A 559 -2.64 17.41 26.56
CA GLU A 559 -3.14 17.57 27.92
C GLU A 559 -2.02 18.02 28.87
N THR A 560 -2.34 18.94 29.77
CA THR A 560 -1.42 19.39 30.81
C THR A 560 -2.04 19.06 32.17
N PRO A 561 -1.36 18.24 33.01
CA PRO A 561 -1.97 17.73 34.23
C PRO A 561 -1.90 18.73 35.38
N TYR A 562 -2.79 18.55 36.37
CA TYR A 562 -2.51 18.97 37.74
C TYR A 562 -1.45 18.03 38.35
N ILE A 563 -0.46 18.55 39.07
CA ILE A 563 0.62 17.73 39.66
C ILE A 563 0.64 17.90 41.17
N VAL A 564 0.48 16.80 41.92
CA VAL A 564 0.44 16.82 43.38
C VAL A 564 1.85 16.84 43.98
N TYR A 565 2.10 17.71 44.94
CA TYR A 565 3.35 17.72 45.72
C TYR A 565 3.16 17.85 47.24
N GLY A 566 1.99 18.30 47.70
CA GLY A 566 1.67 18.56 49.10
C GLY A 566 1.24 17.33 49.89
N ASN A 567 0.72 17.55 51.10
CA ASN A 567 0.33 16.51 52.05
C ASN A 567 -1.17 16.36 52.25
N ASP A 568 -1.97 17.39 51.95
CA ASP A 568 -3.44 17.38 52.11
C ASP A 568 -4.07 18.41 51.15
N VAL A 569 -4.67 17.93 50.05
CA VAL A 569 -5.18 18.77 48.96
C VAL A 569 -6.47 18.24 48.37
N THR A 570 -7.35 19.13 47.89
CA THR A 570 -8.53 18.75 47.09
C THR A 570 -8.44 19.41 45.72
N ILE A 571 -8.59 18.61 44.67
CA ILE A 571 -8.56 19.06 43.28
C ILE A 571 -9.86 18.63 42.61
N THR A 572 -10.46 19.53 41.83
CA THR A 572 -11.63 19.24 41.00
C THR A 572 -11.22 19.34 39.54
N ILE A 573 -11.47 18.28 38.78
CA ILE A 573 -11.21 18.22 37.33
C ILE A 573 -12.51 18.00 36.56
N PRO A 574 -12.62 18.55 35.33
CA PRO A 574 -13.73 18.25 34.44
C PRO A 574 -13.63 16.84 33.85
N SER A 575 -14.62 16.46 33.05
CA SER A 575 -14.60 15.27 32.19
C SER A 575 -13.40 15.24 31.24
N SER A 576 -12.91 14.04 30.90
CA SER A 576 -11.81 13.81 29.94
C SER A 576 -12.10 14.28 28.50
N LEU A 577 -13.32 14.74 28.21
CA LEU A 577 -13.68 15.42 26.96
C LEU A 577 -13.23 16.89 26.94
N MET A 578 -12.91 17.46 28.09
CA MET A 578 -12.43 18.83 28.25
C MET A 578 -10.90 18.84 28.41
N GLU A 579 -10.27 19.98 28.15
CA GLU A 579 -8.86 20.19 28.52
C GLU A 579 -8.69 20.27 30.04
N ASN A 580 -7.44 20.09 30.50
CA ASN A 580 -7.02 20.19 31.90
C ASN A 580 -7.76 19.19 32.79
N ALA A 581 -7.99 17.98 32.28
CA ALA A 581 -8.92 17.00 32.84
C ALA A 581 -8.26 15.82 33.56
N CYS A 582 -6.99 15.96 33.98
CA CYS A 582 -6.28 14.89 34.69
C CYS A 582 -5.38 15.37 35.83
N ILE A 583 -5.09 14.46 36.76
CA ILE A 583 -4.21 14.66 37.91
C ILE A 583 -3.10 13.61 37.88
N VAL A 584 -1.85 14.06 37.96
CA VAL A 584 -0.67 13.23 38.16
C VAL A 584 -0.31 13.21 39.65
N ILE A 585 -0.14 11.99 40.19
CA ILE A 585 0.31 11.71 41.55
C ILE A 585 1.69 11.04 41.45
N PRO A 586 2.78 11.76 41.77
CA PRO A 586 4.13 11.23 41.67
C PRO A 586 4.51 10.38 42.89
N TYR A 587 5.71 9.81 42.88
CA TYR A 587 6.32 9.22 44.07
C TYR A 587 6.75 10.30 45.08
N ASP A 588 6.87 9.91 46.36
CA ASP A 588 6.95 10.81 47.53
C ASP A 588 8.05 11.88 47.42
N ASN A 589 9.21 11.49 46.87
CA ASN A 589 10.41 12.32 46.76
C ASN A 589 10.69 12.80 45.33
N LYS A 590 9.69 12.86 44.44
CA LYS A 590 9.87 13.51 43.14
C LYS A 590 10.12 15.00 43.36
N GLU A 591 11.16 15.49 42.71
CA GLU A 591 11.50 16.92 42.60
C GLU A 591 11.41 17.30 41.13
N TYR A 592 11.07 18.56 40.86
CA TYR A 592 10.97 19.10 39.50
C TYR A 592 11.96 20.24 39.33
N GLU A 593 12.45 20.44 38.13
CA GLU A 593 13.08 21.72 37.80
C GLU A 593 12.01 22.80 37.63
N SER A 594 12.37 24.05 37.88
CA SER A 594 11.48 25.19 37.68
C SER A 594 12.14 26.22 36.78
N GLU A 595 11.42 26.63 35.74
CA GLU A 595 11.83 27.66 34.81
C GLU A 595 10.66 28.60 34.54
N ASN A 596 10.92 29.91 34.56
CA ASN A 596 9.92 30.95 34.28
C ASN A 596 8.63 30.83 35.11
N GLY A 597 8.74 30.35 36.35
CA GLY A 597 7.61 30.17 37.27
C GLY A 597 6.73 28.96 36.98
N LYS A 598 7.19 28.03 36.13
CA LYS A 598 6.54 26.74 35.86
C LYS A 598 7.46 25.59 36.22
N ILE A 599 6.89 24.49 36.68
CA ILE A 599 7.65 23.24 36.82
C ILE A 599 7.82 22.56 35.46
N GLN A 600 8.95 21.90 35.27
CA GLN A 600 9.26 21.11 34.08
C GLN A 600 8.87 19.66 34.35
N PHE A 601 7.71 19.25 33.82
CA PHE A 601 7.20 17.89 33.98
C PHE A 601 7.65 17.01 32.83
N ASN A 602 8.39 15.96 33.14
CA ASN A 602 8.79 14.91 32.20
C ASN A 602 7.78 13.76 32.26
N PRO A 603 7.02 13.49 31.18
CA PRO A 603 6.05 12.38 31.15
C PRO A 603 6.71 11.01 31.00
N TYR A 604 8.01 10.93 30.67
CA TYR A 604 8.78 9.70 30.62
C TYR A 604 9.30 9.27 31.99
N ASP A 605 8.42 9.24 32.98
CA ASP A 605 8.69 8.89 34.38
C ASP A 605 7.70 7.83 34.86
N GLU A 606 7.73 7.50 36.14
CA GLU A 606 6.79 6.60 36.79
C GLU A 606 5.87 7.36 37.76
N TYR A 607 4.56 7.24 37.55
CA TYR A 607 3.54 7.94 38.34
C TYR A 607 2.17 7.29 38.23
N LEU A 608 1.21 7.78 39.03
CA LEU A 608 -0.19 7.50 38.82
C LEU A 608 -0.86 8.67 38.10
N ILE A 609 -1.81 8.39 37.23
CA ILE A 609 -2.63 9.42 36.57
C ILE A 609 -4.12 9.09 36.69
N LEU A 610 -4.91 10.10 37.06
CA LEU A 610 -6.34 10.00 37.25
C LEU A 610 -7.08 10.99 36.35
N ASP A 611 -8.13 10.53 35.68
CA ASP A 611 -9.07 11.38 34.94
C ASP A 611 -10.53 11.03 35.25
N LEU A 612 -11.47 11.84 34.75
CA LEU A 612 -12.90 11.54 34.76
C LEU A 612 -13.33 10.97 33.41
N TYR A 613 -13.54 9.67 33.35
CA TYR A 613 -14.15 9.04 32.17
C TYR A 613 -15.63 9.30 32.13
N THR A 614 -16.12 9.68 30.95
CA THR A 614 -17.54 9.57 30.61
C THR A 614 -17.69 8.84 29.28
N ASN A 615 -18.73 8.02 29.19
CA ASN A 615 -19.12 7.38 27.94
C ASN A 615 -19.83 8.38 27.02
N LYS A 616 -19.10 9.43 26.60
CA LYS A 616 -19.50 10.50 25.68
C LYS A 616 -18.46 10.68 24.58
N GLY A 617 -18.86 11.23 23.44
CA GLY A 617 -18.00 11.51 22.29
C GLY A 617 -17.27 10.30 21.76
N LEU A 618 -15.95 10.40 21.59
CA LEU A 618 -15.12 9.30 21.09
C LEU A 618 -15.25 8.03 21.95
N ASN A 619 -15.59 8.15 23.24
CA ASN A 619 -15.79 7.01 24.12
C ASN A 619 -17.12 6.27 23.92
N GLU A 620 -18.15 6.88 23.31
CA GLU A 620 -19.45 6.22 23.02
C GLU A 620 -19.33 5.16 21.95
N MET A 621 -18.32 5.29 21.09
CA MET A 621 -18.18 4.47 19.91
C MET A 621 -17.22 3.30 20.18
N SER A 622 -17.41 2.20 19.48
CA SER A 622 -16.58 1.01 19.60
C SER A 622 -16.49 0.30 18.25
N TYR A 623 -15.35 -0.33 18.01
CA TYR A 623 -15.04 -1.08 16.80
C TYR A 623 -15.68 -2.48 16.83
N ASP A 624 -16.37 -2.86 15.75
CA ASP A 624 -17.01 -4.17 15.61
C ASP A 624 -16.24 -5.14 14.69
N GLY A 625 -15.06 -4.76 14.18
CA GLY A 625 -14.31 -5.61 13.24
C GLY A 625 -13.85 -6.94 13.83
N TYR A 626 -13.89 -7.09 15.15
CA TYR A 626 -13.61 -8.35 15.85
C TYR A 626 -14.87 -9.16 16.23
N GLY A 627 -16.07 -8.68 15.89
CA GLY A 627 -17.35 -9.35 16.21
C GLY A 627 -17.70 -9.37 17.70
N ASN A 628 -17.04 -8.56 18.51
CA ASN A 628 -17.17 -8.50 19.97
C ASN A 628 -17.35 -7.05 20.46
N LYS A 629 -18.03 -6.18 19.72
CA LYS A 629 -18.21 -4.75 20.09
C LYS A 629 -18.71 -4.55 21.53
N GLU A 630 -19.64 -5.40 21.98
CA GLU A 630 -20.22 -5.34 23.33
C GLU A 630 -19.20 -5.62 24.44
N ASP A 631 -18.10 -6.33 24.15
CA ASP A 631 -17.07 -6.66 25.15
C ASP A 631 -16.23 -5.45 25.58
N PHE A 632 -16.23 -4.37 24.79
CA PHE A 632 -15.43 -3.18 25.01
C PHE A 632 -16.29 -1.94 25.33
N ASP A 633 -17.59 -2.14 25.54
CA ASP A 633 -18.55 -1.06 25.69
C ASP A 633 -18.72 -0.64 27.18
N LEU A 634 -17.86 0.27 27.64
CA LEU A 634 -17.91 0.83 28.99
C LEU A 634 -18.93 2.00 29.10
N LYS A 635 -20.20 1.67 29.38
CA LYS A 635 -21.34 2.62 29.48
C LYS A 635 -21.52 3.30 30.83
N SER A 636 -20.43 3.75 31.46
CA SER A 636 -20.49 4.37 32.78
C SER A 636 -19.65 5.64 32.86
N THR A 637 -19.72 6.31 34.01
CA THR A 637 -18.97 7.53 34.33
C THR A 637 -18.33 7.38 35.70
N GLY A 638 -17.05 7.71 35.81
CA GLY A 638 -16.32 7.71 37.07
C GLY A 638 -14.82 7.94 36.86
N GLY A 639 -14.08 8.00 37.95
CA GLY A 639 -12.63 8.19 37.90
C GLY A 639 -11.93 6.96 37.32
N ARG A 640 -11.07 7.14 36.31
CA ARG A 640 -10.11 6.08 35.91
C ARG A 640 -8.77 6.39 36.54
N LEU A 641 -8.07 5.34 36.95
CA LEU A 641 -6.73 5.43 37.51
C LEU A 641 -5.80 4.54 36.71
N TYR A 642 -4.68 5.10 36.27
CA TYR A 642 -3.62 4.35 35.63
C TYR A 642 -2.33 4.43 36.44
N HIS A 643 -1.57 3.34 36.44
CA HIS A 643 -0.14 3.35 36.76
C HIS A 643 0.63 3.43 35.45
N VAL A 644 1.54 4.39 35.35
CA VAL A 644 2.41 4.63 34.20
C VAL A 644 3.85 4.36 34.64
N ASP A 645 4.59 3.62 33.83
CA ASP A 645 6.04 3.45 33.93
C ASP A 645 6.68 3.66 32.56
N ALA A 646 6.89 4.93 32.21
CA ALA A 646 7.38 5.36 30.91
C ALA A 646 8.89 5.64 30.90
N ARG A 647 9.62 5.11 31.88
CA ARG A 647 11.05 5.41 32.06
C ARG A 647 11.85 4.94 30.83
N LEU A 648 12.57 5.87 30.25
CA LEU A 648 13.44 5.58 29.09
C LEU A 648 14.71 4.83 29.52
N ALA A 649 15.37 4.24 28.52
CA ALA A 649 16.70 3.65 28.69
C ALA A 649 17.71 4.27 27.72
N TYR A 650 18.98 4.27 28.12
CA TYR A 650 20.08 4.65 27.23
C TYR A 650 20.89 3.42 26.79
N GLN A 651 21.43 3.50 25.58
CA GLN A 651 22.33 2.52 25.02
C GLN A 651 23.66 2.54 25.77
N ARG A 652 23.96 1.46 26.50
CA ARG A 652 25.25 1.29 27.20
C ARG A 652 26.34 0.79 26.26
N THR A 653 26.06 -0.28 25.52
CA THR A 653 27.00 -0.92 24.58
C THR A 653 26.23 -1.80 23.59
N GLY A 654 26.47 -1.64 22.29
CA GLY A 654 25.76 -2.43 21.27
C GLY A 654 24.24 -2.31 21.44
N SER A 655 23.50 -3.42 21.38
CA SER A 655 22.04 -3.43 21.61
C SER A 655 21.64 -3.58 23.09
N THR A 656 22.55 -3.30 24.04
CA THR A 656 22.25 -3.37 25.47
C THR A 656 21.91 -2.00 26.04
N TYR A 657 20.75 -1.91 26.66
CA TYR A 657 20.18 -0.71 27.25
C TYR A 657 20.13 -0.79 28.79
N VAL A 658 20.07 0.38 29.42
CA VAL A 658 19.90 0.52 30.88
C VAL A 658 18.90 1.63 31.15
N LEU A 659 17.91 1.37 32.01
CA LEU A 659 16.94 2.39 32.43
C LEU A 659 17.63 3.56 33.13
N PHE A 660 17.13 4.77 32.86
CA PHE A 660 17.56 5.95 33.60
C PHE A 660 17.17 5.81 35.08
N THR A 661 18.12 6.16 35.96
CA THR A 661 17.83 6.24 37.40
C THR A 661 17.09 7.52 37.73
N ASN A 662 17.51 8.63 37.13
CA ASN A 662 16.78 9.88 37.09
C ASN A 662 16.21 10.06 35.67
N PRO A 663 14.90 9.97 35.46
CA PRO A 663 14.32 10.04 34.11
C PRO A 663 14.55 11.37 33.38
N ASP A 664 14.78 12.45 34.12
CA ASP A 664 15.09 13.78 33.55
C ASP A 664 16.45 13.81 32.83
N ASP A 665 17.36 12.87 33.16
CA ASP A 665 18.66 12.78 32.48
C ASP A 665 18.53 12.34 31.01
N ALA A 666 17.39 11.76 30.61
CA ALA A 666 17.19 11.17 29.29
C ALA A 666 17.35 12.16 28.13
N PHE A 667 17.07 13.44 28.38
CA PHE A 667 17.09 14.49 27.36
C PHE A 667 18.38 15.32 27.36
N ASN A 668 19.39 14.92 28.15
CA ASN A 668 20.70 15.54 28.12
C ASN A 668 21.42 15.28 26.79
N GLU A 669 22.17 16.28 26.29
CA GLU A 669 22.94 16.19 25.02
C GLU A 669 23.87 14.96 24.96
N GLU A 670 24.36 14.45 26.10
CA GLU A 670 25.23 13.27 26.12
C GLU A 670 24.55 11.97 25.64
N TYR A 671 23.21 11.90 25.72
CA TYR A 671 22.39 10.76 25.32
C TYR A 671 21.68 10.96 23.98
N GLU A 672 21.94 12.06 23.26
CA GLU A 672 21.37 12.27 21.93
C GLU A 672 21.62 11.07 21.02
N LYS A 673 20.57 10.56 20.36
CA LYS A 673 20.55 9.36 19.51
C LYS A 673 20.95 8.06 20.23
N LYS A 674 20.83 7.99 21.56
CA LYS A 674 21.12 6.79 22.37
C LYS A 674 19.95 6.33 23.23
N VAL A 675 18.82 7.04 23.20
CA VAL A 675 17.68 6.75 24.06
C VAL A 675 16.70 5.80 23.38
N LEU A 676 16.01 4.97 24.16
CA LEU A 676 14.97 4.07 23.68
C LEU A 676 13.86 3.95 24.72
N ASN A 677 12.62 3.89 24.26
CA ASN A 677 11.50 3.43 25.07
C ASN A 677 11.50 1.89 25.03
N VAL A 678 11.85 1.28 26.16
CA VAL A 678 12.05 -0.18 26.28
C VAL A 678 10.97 -0.86 27.08
N ILE A 679 10.26 -0.11 27.94
CA ILE A 679 9.17 -0.62 28.73
C ILE A 679 7.94 -0.65 27.82
N SER A 680 7.30 -1.79 27.74
CA SER A 680 6.10 -2.00 26.93
C SER A 680 5.06 -2.77 27.73
N ASN A 681 3.84 -2.90 27.20
CA ASN A 681 2.82 -3.76 27.82
C ASN A 681 2.98 -5.25 27.46
N SER A 682 4.22 -5.70 27.20
CA SER A 682 4.51 -7.06 26.72
C SER A 682 5.35 -7.88 27.70
N GLU A 683 4.69 -8.79 28.43
CA GLU A 683 5.35 -9.72 29.37
C GLU A 683 6.25 -10.80 28.73
N GLY A 684 6.59 -10.67 27.44
CA GLY A 684 7.33 -11.67 26.69
C GLY A 684 7.37 -11.40 25.18
N GLY A 685 7.88 -12.37 24.42
CA GLY A 685 7.95 -12.30 22.96
C GLY A 685 9.10 -11.41 22.46
N SER A 686 8.96 -10.87 21.24
CA SER A 686 9.98 -10.04 20.60
C SER A 686 10.18 -8.69 21.28
N HIS A 687 9.16 -8.20 21.99
CA HIS A 687 9.17 -6.90 22.66
C HIS A 687 9.58 -6.97 24.14
N ALA A 688 9.87 -8.17 24.67
CA ALA A 688 10.32 -8.32 26.05
C ALA A 688 11.61 -7.53 26.33
N GLU A 689 11.65 -6.87 27.48
CA GLU A 689 12.68 -5.96 27.95
C GLU A 689 14.06 -6.63 27.97
N HIS A 690 14.13 -7.91 28.32
CA HIS A 690 15.40 -8.66 28.29
C HIS A 690 16.04 -8.80 26.90
N ASN A 691 15.27 -8.68 25.81
CA ASN A 691 15.83 -8.67 24.45
C ASN A 691 16.68 -7.42 24.19
N TYR A 692 16.44 -6.35 24.95
CA TYR A 692 17.24 -5.12 24.95
C TYR A 692 18.37 -5.15 26.00
N GLY A 693 18.64 -6.31 26.61
CA GLY A 693 19.72 -6.52 27.57
C GLY A 693 19.41 -6.05 29.00
N LEU A 694 18.14 -5.76 29.30
CA LEU A 694 17.67 -5.48 30.65
C LEU A 694 17.48 -6.78 31.46
N PRO A 695 17.41 -6.72 32.80
CA PRO A 695 17.05 -7.87 33.63
C PRO A 695 15.67 -8.43 33.25
N ALA A 696 15.55 -9.76 33.11
CA ALA A 696 14.27 -10.41 32.77
C ALA A 696 13.11 -10.18 33.76
N MET A 697 13.39 -9.66 34.96
CA MET A 697 12.32 -9.21 35.87
C MET A 697 11.60 -7.95 35.37
N TYR A 698 12.19 -7.21 34.42
CA TYR A 698 11.59 -6.02 33.82
C TYR A 698 10.59 -6.39 32.73
N ASP A 699 10.60 -7.65 32.26
CA ASP A 699 9.58 -8.15 31.33
C ASP A 699 8.17 -7.94 31.87
N ALA A 700 7.99 -7.97 33.19
CA ALA A 700 6.68 -7.78 33.81
C ALA A 700 6.24 -6.32 33.88
N TYR A 701 7.09 -5.34 33.51
CA TYR A 701 6.72 -3.92 33.62
C TYR A 701 5.69 -3.56 32.56
N ASP A 702 4.80 -2.63 32.90
CA ASP A 702 3.77 -2.13 31.98
C ASP A 702 4.05 -0.65 31.79
N GLU A 703 4.11 -0.22 30.54
CA GLU A 703 4.18 1.21 30.20
C GLU A 703 2.96 1.94 30.77
N ILE A 704 1.78 1.31 30.65
CA ILE A 704 0.54 1.79 31.27
C ILE A 704 -0.37 0.64 31.69
N ARG A 705 -0.93 0.71 32.89
CA ARG A 705 -1.89 -0.25 33.44
C ARG A 705 -3.09 0.44 34.06
N TRP A 706 -4.30 -0.05 33.77
CA TRP A 706 -5.52 0.37 34.46
C TRP A 706 -5.57 -0.28 35.85
N ILE A 707 -5.65 0.56 36.89
CA ILE A 707 -5.92 0.15 38.28
C ILE A 707 -7.43 0.14 38.55
N SER A 708 -8.04 -1.04 38.52
CA SER A 708 -9.50 -1.22 38.67
C SER A 708 -9.95 -0.99 40.12
N GLN A 709 -11.04 -0.24 40.33
CA GLN A 709 -11.60 0.08 41.66
C GLN A 709 -11.96 -1.17 42.47
N ASP A 710 -12.51 -2.20 41.83
CA ASP A 710 -12.88 -3.48 42.45
C ASP A 710 -11.67 -4.35 42.89
N ASN A 711 -10.46 -3.85 42.68
CA ASN A 711 -9.19 -4.49 43.00
C ASN A 711 -8.92 -5.80 42.23
N VAL A 712 -9.53 -5.94 41.04
CA VAL A 712 -9.28 -7.04 40.11
C VAL A 712 -8.25 -6.60 39.07
N LEU A 713 -7.23 -7.43 38.85
CA LEU A 713 -6.21 -7.18 37.84
C LEU A 713 -6.84 -7.20 36.43
N VAL A 714 -6.74 -6.07 35.73
CA VAL A 714 -7.25 -5.87 34.37
C VAL A 714 -6.47 -6.71 33.36
N ASN A 715 -7.21 -7.38 32.48
CA ASN A 715 -6.74 -8.24 31.39
C ASN A 715 -7.92 -8.59 30.44
N TYR A 716 -7.72 -9.33 29.34
CA TYR A 716 -8.81 -9.67 28.41
C TYR A 716 -9.92 -10.57 28.99
N GLN A 717 -9.65 -11.33 30.07
CA GLN A 717 -10.67 -12.09 30.79
C GLN A 717 -11.36 -11.28 31.89
N ASN A 718 -10.67 -10.29 32.47
CA ASN A 718 -11.15 -9.36 33.47
C ASN A 718 -11.18 -7.94 32.88
N LYS A 719 -11.99 -7.76 31.84
CA LYS A 719 -12.10 -6.46 31.16
C LYS A 719 -12.67 -5.41 32.12
N PRO A 720 -12.24 -4.14 32.03
CA PRO A 720 -12.80 -3.08 32.86
C PRO A 720 -14.30 -2.91 32.61
N GLY A 721 -15.06 -2.79 33.69
CA GLY A 721 -16.50 -2.56 33.66
C GLY A 721 -16.91 -1.39 34.55
N GLU A 722 -18.20 -1.26 34.85
CA GLU A 722 -18.69 -0.16 35.71
C GLU A 722 -18.02 -0.15 37.10
N ASN A 723 -17.72 -1.33 37.65
CA ASN A 723 -17.04 -1.48 38.95
C ASN A 723 -15.53 -1.23 38.89
N SER A 724 -14.97 -0.95 37.70
CA SER A 724 -13.56 -0.58 37.56
C SER A 724 -13.32 0.91 37.74
N LEU A 725 -14.39 1.71 37.71
CA LEU A 725 -14.35 3.16 37.86
C LEU A 725 -14.53 3.56 39.33
N PHE A 726 -13.75 4.55 39.77
CA PHE A 726 -13.88 5.15 41.09
C PHE A 726 -15.06 6.12 41.14
N THR A 727 -15.98 5.91 42.07
CA THR A 727 -17.17 6.74 42.29
C THR A 727 -17.10 7.47 43.62
N GLN A 728 -18.09 8.34 43.89
CA GLN A 728 -18.10 9.12 45.13
C GLN A 728 -18.05 8.23 46.38
N GLY A 729 -17.06 8.48 47.24
CA GLY A 729 -16.80 7.73 48.47
C GLY A 729 -15.74 6.64 48.32
N ASP A 730 -15.35 6.28 47.09
CA ASP A 730 -14.27 5.33 46.86
C ASP A 730 -12.91 5.95 47.18
N SER A 731 -11.99 5.10 47.66
CA SER A 731 -10.65 5.49 48.07
C SER A 731 -9.59 4.58 47.47
N PHE A 732 -8.39 5.12 47.27
CA PHE A 732 -7.24 4.39 46.75
C PHE A 732 -6.00 4.62 47.61
N SER A 733 -5.17 3.58 47.72
CA SER A 733 -3.75 3.70 48.07
C SER A 733 -3.01 2.53 47.41
N VAL A 734 -1.72 2.72 47.09
CA VAL A 734 -0.88 1.64 46.54
C VAL A 734 -0.92 0.39 47.44
N GLN A 735 -0.88 0.57 48.76
CA GLN A 735 -0.92 -0.54 49.71
C GLN A 735 -2.22 -1.36 49.65
N SER A 736 -3.37 -0.71 49.47
CA SER A 736 -4.68 -1.38 49.36
C SER A 736 -4.86 -2.08 48.00
N TYR A 737 -4.19 -1.57 46.97
CA TYR A 737 -4.29 -2.02 45.58
C TYR A 737 -3.04 -2.77 45.09
N ALA A 738 -2.16 -3.19 46.01
CA ALA A 738 -0.83 -3.72 45.71
C ALA A 738 -0.82 -4.91 44.72
N ARG A 739 -1.91 -5.68 44.63
CA ARG A 739 -2.01 -6.80 43.69
C ARG A 739 -2.08 -6.39 42.22
N GLN A 740 -2.38 -5.12 41.95
CA GLN A 740 -2.44 -4.55 40.62
C GLN A 740 -1.12 -3.89 40.20
N PHE A 741 -0.07 -4.04 41.01
CA PHE A 741 1.28 -3.59 40.72
C PHE A 741 2.22 -4.80 40.68
N ASN A 742 3.14 -4.83 39.73
CA ASN A 742 4.00 -6.00 39.46
C ASN A 742 4.80 -6.45 40.70
N ASN A 743 5.23 -5.50 41.54
CA ASN A 743 5.95 -5.78 42.79
C ASN A 743 5.26 -5.19 44.03
N GLY A 744 3.93 -4.98 43.99
CA GLY A 744 3.20 -4.39 45.12
C GLY A 744 3.33 -2.87 45.26
N GLY A 745 4.00 -2.22 44.30
CA GLY A 745 4.18 -0.78 44.23
C GLY A 745 4.93 -0.40 42.95
N PHE A 746 5.50 0.80 42.92
CA PHE A 746 6.22 1.34 41.79
C PHE A 746 7.48 0.50 41.45
N ASN A 747 7.70 0.26 40.16
CA ASN A 747 8.80 -0.51 39.58
C ASN A 747 10.17 0.15 39.77
N SER A 748 10.23 1.48 39.91
CA SER A 748 11.44 2.23 40.31
C SER A 748 11.88 1.95 41.74
N ASN A 749 11.02 1.33 42.56
CA ASN A 749 11.15 1.20 44.01
C ASN A 749 11.05 2.53 44.78
N ASN A 750 10.73 3.64 44.11
CA ASN A 750 10.36 4.87 44.80
C ASN A 750 9.02 4.65 45.53
N LEU A 751 8.90 5.20 46.73
CA LEU A 751 7.69 5.04 47.53
C LEU A 751 6.62 6.02 47.06
N CYS A 752 5.40 5.55 46.80
CA CYS A 752 4.22 6.39 46.62
C CYS A 752 3.27 6.15 47.80
N SER A 753 3.31 7.05 48.78
CA SER A 753 2.47 7.02 49.99
C SER A 753 1.22 7.87 49.86
N TYR A 754 1.01 8.48 48.70
CA TYR A 754 -0.21 9.19 48.38
C TYR A 754 -1.43 8.25 48.44
N SER A 755 -2.52 8.77 48.98
CA SER A 755 -3.83 8.13 48.95
C SER A 755 -4.88 9.16 48.55
N PHE A 756 -5.97 8.71 47.95
CA PHE A 756 -7.07 9.60 47.59
C PHE A 756 -8.44 9.06 47.98
N THR A 757 -9.42 9.95 48.05
CA THR A 757 -10.84 9.64 48.13
C THR A 757 -11.61 10.55 47.16
N ILE A 758 -12.52 9.98 46.38
CA ILE A 758 -13.45 10.77 45.56
C ILE A 758 -14.49 11.39 46.48
N THR A 759 -14.43 12.72 46.66
CA THR A 759 -15.34 13.42 47.58
C THR A 759 -16.66 13.80 46.91
N GLU A 760 -16.65 14.00 45.60
CA GLU A 760 -17.81 14.40 44.83
C GLU A 760 -17.70 13.93 43.38
N LEU A 761 -18.79 13.43 42.80
CA LEU A 761 -18.95 13.19 41.37
C LEU A 761 -20.19 13.93 40.90
N LYS A 762 -20.01 15.00 40.11
CA LYS A 762 -21.09 15.76 39.49
C LYS A 762 -21.26 15.31 38.04
N LEU A 763 -22.47 14.91 37.67
CA LEU A 763 -22.82 14.56 36.29
C LEU A 763 -23.50 15.75 35.61
N ALA A 764 -23.28 15.89 34.30
CA ALA A 764 -23.83 16.95 33.45
C ALA A 764 -25.37 16.97 33.34
#